data_AF-A0A6G0T274-F1
#
_entry.id   AF-A0A6G0T274-F1
#
_cell.length_a   1.000
_cell.length_b   1.000
_cell.length_c   1.000
_cell.angle_alpha   90.00
_cell.angle_beta   90.00
_cell.angle_gamma   90.00
#
_symmetry.space_group_name_H-M   'P 1'
#
loop_
_entity.id
_entity.type
_entity.pdbx_description
1 polymer ?
#
loop_
_entity_poly.entity_id
_entity_poly.type
_entity_poly.pdbx_seq_one_letter_code
_entity_poly.pdbx_strand_id
1 'polypeptide(L)'
;MRSSVSAILSTPTQDPNMSHPDYEMTVHDHGTLLILVKHLGEELSLKNFNRLFERICRINQLRIVDGTGVERCVQARYIKEYPVGNNDWGDFQTHRRLLGLITVSKCKLQIELNEICRLHESLKVKYQSTLFDSRCIIFGVNAPNSPELSTPSNFKSRDIYYASDNDPNPSIEMHLNEFLSSLFWVLDAKRVEKSKEKLDKATLLIAPFEKRNIIGLDMESRANKKRCMGRVTKHLADLNLQTGFLNDALNFYQTAIDTLRSCNDWLWLGGCLEGLCATSLMILQPQNPLTKSNFQRNASLQERHSRFKFRPLSTNAGFVSLDDNAIRSTMPQNLLSIDDIYKNYGEALKHYSKYLNAGVILTEGSLKAARIAVDHHHFIHVHYFLQNVLPVNLTLTDEEKIQRLMKLAELYSEIGFHRKASFFQWLASKRYVSASNPHTSWEQCYQLLLKMLPGHKLSLDPNDYVPGGQFGWPELQRQVVNEIVLAAKRVGNASLATRHCTFLLQTMWWMMDKVERSAYATQLSVLSAQCEGSPVPLILDNGLVIPPANLLNIPQPENFSVQNLKLHLRPHKLVKVKEDFGPFLFTPLKFGSMEKYNIKSNKMEYVWVINEPCEVILELSNPLNFELEVTNILLLTNGAVFESIPFSINLPPETSYQNVVLTGIPKEVGEIEINGYSTHTLGVKSNCRLKNIPNVPETTYNVQVIPSMPCLEAFILDSKNETVSNITLFAGESLDYNLKILNVGSISIDLLEISIESTIEHSLKNSIIKIDTENIKDYLPITPKSEILVGIHLTGALNFLSSNQYPLAELNSLKSSLTISGPSSYPSLPSPKQRNERLSPMTASSFRSGESSLNSNCSRYRSPTDITSLKVIEFNIKIKYAGGEGMAAGYCRIISCVLSLNIFNSVLVTGWDVLQAETGSQFYLVLDVVNVTNQEMELKYATNKSILMEEKESYRIPVPVDRFLIHSLEQVSSGEEGQADMVSQCNKHIAEQVLLRWSVNSYDDLPARWGVAKLYGLTLCPQMLDIVCTSPIYWEINLNEEKIVSECDEKLLSETSQYPVGQQLKLQIWVHNSLMSPLDDVTLELNFYQDYHNGTTNSQLGNRLATTGSTKTHTTRVNKHDRLYHECGVIFFYPGQYKLNLQCQTLKQHIWKLIPPLQLDITAE
;
A
#
# COMPACT_ATOMS: atom_id res chain seq x y z
N MET A 1 60.50 69.55 -7.64
CA MET A 1 59.95 68.80 -8.80
C MET A 1 60.55 67.39 -8.88
N ARG A 2 60.09 66.42 -8.07
CA ARG A 2 60.49 64.99 -8.20
C ARG A 2 59.58 63.98 -7.48
N SER A 3 58.34 64.35 -7.18
CA SER A 3 57.35 63.51 -6.46
C SER A 3 56.07 63.21 -7.25
N SER A 4 55.86 63.86 -8.41
CA SER A 4 54.64 63.76 -9.22
C SER A 4 54.67 62.68 -10.32
N VAL A 5 55.74 61.89 -10.43
CA VAL A 5 55.89 60.87 -11.49
C VAL A 5 55.58 59.45 -10.98
N SER A 6 55.69 59.18 -9.68
CA SER A 6 55.59 57.82 -9.12
C SER A 6 54.16 57.36 -8.81
N ALA A 7 53.20 58.28 -8.68
CA ALA A 7 51.82 57.96 -8.31
C ALA A 7 50.91 57.60 -9.51
N ILE A 8 51.40 57.77 -10.74
CA ILE A 8 50.65 57.51 -11.99
C ILE A 8 50.81 56.05 -12.45
N LEU A 9 51.72 55.28 -11.83
CA LEU A 9 52.10 53.93 -12.27
C LEU A 9 51.61 52.77 -11.37
N SER A 10 50.79 53.05 -10.34
CA SER A 10 50.38 52.07 -9.32
C SER A 10 48.87 51.87 -9.15
N THR A 11 48.06 52.46 -10.02
CA THR A 11 46.66 52.02 -10.23
C THR A 11 46.52 51.50 -11.66
N PRO A 12 45.88 50.34 -11.89
CA PRO A 12 45.53 49.91 -13.23
C PRO A 12 44.32 50.74 -13.69
N THR A 13 44.57 51.97 -14.12
CA THR A 13 43.64 52.66 -15.01
C THR A 13 43.41 51.76 -16.22
N GLN A 14 42.15 51.54 -16.58
CA GLN A 14 41.82 50.77 -17.79
C GLN A 14 42.47 51.45 -18.98
N ASP A 15 43.46 50.81 -19.58
CA ASP A 15 44.11 51.32 -20.79
C ASP A 15 43.06 51.28 -21.92
N PRO A 16 42.53 52.43 -22.39
CA PRO A 16 41.34 52.48 -23.26
C PRO A 16 41.63 51.97 -24.70
N ASN A 17 42.87 51.57 -24.94
CA ASN A 17 43.41 51.05 -26.20
C ASN A 17 43.64 49.53 -26.19
N MET A 18 43.25 48.80 -25.13
CA MET A 18 43.25 47.34 -25.18
C MET A 18 42.27 46.83 -26.25
N SER A 19 42.65 45.75 -26.94
CA SER A 19 41.80 45.07 -27.92
C SER A 19 41.12 43.85 -27.28
N HIS A 20 39.85 43.64 -27.59
CA HIS A 20 38.97 42.66 -26.95
C HIS A 20 38.39 41.68 -27.99
N PRO A 21 38.29 40.37 -27.68
CA PRO A 21 37.71 39.40 -28.62
C PRO A 21 36.23 39.65 -28.88
N ASP A 22 35.85 39.74 -30.16
CA ASP A 22 34.47 39.71 -30.60
C ASP A 22 33.99 38.25 -30.73
N TYR A 23 33.36 37.76 -29.67
CA TYR A 23 32.85 36.39 -29.60
C TYR A 23 31.76 36.09 -30.63
N GLU A 24 31.07 37.09 -31.19
CA GLU A 24 30.05 36.90 -32.22
C GLU A 24 30.56 37.01 -33.66
N MET A 25 31.85 37.33 -33.86
CA MET A 25 32.40 37.46 -35.20
C MET A 25 32.36 36.13 -35.98
N THR A 26 31.78 36.18 -37.19
CA THR A 26 31.68 35.02 -38.09
C THR A 26 32.79 35.02 -39.15
N VAL A 27 32.76 34.02 -40.03
CA VAL A 27 33.67 33.93 -41.19
C VAL A 27 33.26 34.91 -42.28
N HIS A 28 31.95 35.06 -42.52
CA HIS A 28 31.40 35.97 -43.53
C HIS A 28 31.73 37.44 -43.24
N ASP A 29 31.91 37.78 -41.96
CA ASP A 29 32.29 39.13 -41.50
C ASP A 29 33.54 39.68 -42.19
N HIS A 30 34.46 38.81 -42.64
CA HIS A 30 35.64 39.21 -43.43
C HIS A 30 35.29 39.98 -44.71
N GLY A 31 34.12 39.72 -45.31
CA GLY A 31 33.58 40.45 -46.47
C GLY A 31 32.57 41.55 -46.14
N THR A 32 32.42 41.95 -44.86
CA THR A 32 31.42 42.93 -44.43
C THR A 32 31.98 44.33 -44.20
N LEU A 33 31.12 45.35 -44.34
CA LEU A 33 31.35 46.71 -43.87
C LEU A 33 30.93 46.83 -42.40
N LEU A 34 31.84 47.21 -41.51
CA LEU A 34 31.54 47.35 -40.08
C LEU A 34 30.94 48.73 -39.75
N ILE A 35 29.78 48.73 -39.09
CA ILE A 35 28.99 49.94 -38.78
C ILE A 35 28.57 49.94 -37.31
N LEU A 36 28.82 51.05 -36.62
CA LEU A 36 28.44 51.27 -35.22
C LEU A 36 27.11 52.00 -35.16
N VAL A 37 26.12 51.42 -34.47
CA VAL A 37 24.81 52.01 -34.22
C VAL A 37 24.68 52.34 -32.74
N LYS A 38 24.77 53.63 -32.39
CA LYS A 38 24.75 54.11 -31.00
C LYS A 38 23.46 54.82 -30.64
N HIS A 39 22.94 54.51 -29.45
CA HIS A 39 21.85 55.25 -28.81
C HIS A 39 22.38 56.55 -28.20
N LEU A 40 21.69 57.68 -28.39
CA LEU A 40 21.99 58.98 -27.77
C LEU A 40 20.73 59.64 -27.19
N GLY A 41 20.87 60.26 -26.02
CA GLY A 41 19.78 60.94 -25.31
C GLY A 41 18.96 60.02 -24.38
N GLU A 42 18.07 60.62 -23.58
CA GLU A 42 17.26 59.93 -22.56
C GLU A 42 15.80 59.71 -22.99
N GLU A 43 15.29 60.53 -23.92
CA GLU A 43 13.90 60.51 -24.42
C GLU A 43 13.52 59.27 -25.25
N LEU A 44 14.51 58.55 -25.81
CA LEU A 44 14.27 57.31 -26.54
C LEU A 44 14.47 56.10 -25.60
N SER A 45 13.40 55.34 -25.37
CA SER A 45 13.48 54.16 -24.50
C SER A 45 14.35 53.05 -25.12
N LEU A 46 15.08 52.31 -24.27
CA LEU A 46 15.94 51.20 -24.70
C LEU A 46 15.18 50.12 -25.50
N LYS A 47 13.88 49.92 -25.18
CA LYS A 47 12.99 49.01 -25.91
C LYS A 47 12.75 49.49 -27.36
N ASN A 48 12.51 50.79 -27.56
CA ASN A 48 12.31 51.35 -28.89
C ASN A 48 13.63 51.39 -29.68
N PHE A 49 14.75 51.72 -29.02
CA PHE A 49 16.08 51.62 -29.64
C PHE A 49 16.38 50.19 -30.11
N ASN A 50 16.12 49.16 -29.29
CA ASN A 50 16.34 47.77 -29.70
C ASN A 50 15.51 47.37 -30.93
N ARG A 51 14.22 47.77 -30.99
CA ARG A 51 13.36 47.56 -32.15
C ARG A 51 13.88 48.29 -33.41
N LEU A 52 14.36 49.52 -33.27
CA LEU A 52 14.96 50.29 -34.37
C LEU A 52 16.29 49.68 -34.83
N PHE A 53 17.12 49.21 -33.91
CA PHE A 53 18.36 48.49 -34.22
C PHE A 53 18.06 47.21 -35.02
N GLU A 54 17.08 46.41 -34.60
CA GLU A 54 16.63 45.24 -35.38
C GLU A 54 16.14 45.61 -36.79
N ARG A 55 15.43 46.73 -36.94
CA ARG A 55 15.01 47.25 -38.26
C ARG A 55 16.21 47.62 -39.13
N ILE A 56 17.21 48.32 -38.58
CA ILE A 56 18.46 48.67 -39.27
C ILE A 56 19.21 47.39 -39.71
N CYS A 57 19.33 46.40 -38.81
CA CYS A 57 20.03 45.14 -39.08
C CYS A 57 19.41 44.27 -40.17
N ARG A 58 18.13 44.48 -40.53
CA ARG A 58 17.51 43.81 -41.70
C ARG A 58 18.10 44.28 -43.03
N ILE A 59 18.74 45.44 -43.07
CA ILE A 59 19.35 46.03 -44.26
C ILE A 59 20.85 45.74 -44.25
N ASN A 60 21.18 44.44 -44.26
CA ASN A 60 22.55 43.94 -44.16
C ASN A 60 23.18 43.59 -45.53
N GLN A 61 22.45 43.78 -46.63
CA GLN A 61 22.89 43.45 -47.98
C GLN A 61 22.54 44.58 -48.95
N LEU A 62 23.56 45.12 -49.62
CA LEU A 62 23.43 46.08 -50.70
C LEU A 62 23.87 45.42 -52.01
N ARG A 63 23.13 45.67 -53.10
CA ARG A 63 23.48 45.22 -54.45
C ARG A 63 23.82 46.41 -55.32
N ILE A 64 24.98 46.36 -55.97
CA ILE A 64 25.53 47.47 -56.74
C ILE A 64 25.94 46.94 -58.11
N VAL A 65 25.42 47.53 -59.18
CA VAL A 65 25.88 47.24 -60.54
C VAL A 65 27.08 48.12 -60.82
N ASP A 66 28.21 47.51 -61.14
CA ASP A 66 29.44 48.22 -61.51
C ASP A 66 29.35 48.86 -62.91
N GLY A 67 30.28 49.77 -63.23
CA GLY A 67 30.43 50.32 -64.59
C GLY A 67 30.71 49.27 -65.68
N THR A 68 31.05 48.04 -65.30
CA THR A 68 31.18 46.86 -66.20
C THR A 68 29.89 46.05 -66.39
N GLY A 69 28.78 46.43 -65.72
CA GLY A 69 27.50 45.71 -65.79
C GLY A 69 27.39 44.49 -64.85
N VAL A 70 28.42 44.20 -64.06
CA VAL A 70 28.42 43.08 -63.10
C VAL A 70 27.74 43.51 -61.80
N GLU A 71 26.74 42.73 -61.35
CA GLU A 71 26.10 42.90 -60.04
C GLU A 71 27.03 42.41 -58.92
N ARG A 72 27.41 43.31 -58.02
CA ARG A 72 28.18 43.01 -56.80
C ARG A 72 27.27 43.01 -55.59
N CYS A 73 27.45 42.01 -54.74
CA CYS A 73 26.79 41.92 -53.44
C CYS A 73 27.75 42.35 -52.33
N VAL A 74 27.38 43.37 -51.56
CA VAL A 74 28.15 43.91 -50.44
C VAL A 74 27.33 43.69 -49.17
N GLN A 75 27.98 43.23 -48.10
CA GLN A 75 27.31 42.97 -46.82
C GLN A 75 27.72 43.98 -45.76
N ALA A 76 26.83 44.26 -44.80
CA ALA A 76 27.06 45.19 -43.71
C ALA A 76 26.78 44.54 -42.35
N ARG A 77 27.71 44.72 -41.39
CA ARG A 77 27.58 44.25 -40.02
C ARG A 77 27.39 45.42 -39.07
N TYR A 78 26.23 45.44 -38.42
CA TYR A 78 25.86 46.47 -37.43
C TYR A 78 26.12 45.99 -36.02
N ILE A 79 26.77 46.83 -35.21
CA ILE A 79 27.11 46.55 -33.81
C ILE A 79 26.69 47.72 -32.90
N LYS A 80 26.34 47.44 -31.64
CA LYS A 80 25.91 48.46 -30.66
C LYS A 80 27.07 49.10 -29.91
N GLU A 81 28.17 48.38 -29.77
CA GLU A 81 29.35 48.75 -28.98
C GLU A 81 30.60 48.30 -29.76
N TYR A 82 31.66 49.12 -29.74
CA TYR A 82 32.94 48.77 -30.36
C TYR A 82 34.12 49.35 -29.56
N PRO A 83 35.06 48.54 -29.06
CA PRO A 83 36.28 49.05 -28.43
C PRO A 83 37.18 49.75 -29.44
N VAL A 84 37.72 50.93 -29.09
CA VAL A 84 38.61 51.68 -30.01
C VAL A 84 39.90 50.90 -30.30
N GLY A 85 40.44 50.16 -29.32
CA GLY A 85 41.61 49.30 -29.51
C GLY A 85 41.42 48.18 -30.54
N ASN A 86 40.18 47.83 -30.93
CA ASN A 86 39.94 46.86 -32.00
C ASN A 86 40.17 47.48 -33.40
N ASN A 87 39.99 48.79 -33.55
CA ASN A 87 40.26 49.54 -34.78
C ASN A 87 41.76 49.54 -35.15
N ASP A 88 42.65 49.50 -34.16
CA ASP A 88 44.11 49.44 -34.34
C ASP A 88 44.56 48.18 -35.11
N TRP A 89 43.78 47.09 -35.07
CA TRP A 89 44.02 45.87 -35.86
C TRP A 89 43.54 45.99 -37.32
N GLY A 90 42.94 47.11 -37.72
CA GLY A 90 42.34 47.33 -39.03
C GLY A 90 43.31 47.28 -40.22
N ASP A 91 44.61 47.52 -40.00
CA ASP A 91 45.64 47.34 -41.03
C ASP A 91 45.94 45.86 -41.29
N PHE A 92 45.88 45.04 -40.24
CA PHE A 92 46.08 43.60 -40.28
C PHE A 92 44.85 42.83 -40.79
N GLN A 93 43.65 43.29 -40.44
CA GLN A 93 42.36 42.71 -40.86
C GLN A 93 41.35 43.84 -41.13
N THR A 94 41.08 44.14 -42.40
CA THR A 94 40.29 45.32 -42.79
C THR A 94 38.84 45.28 -42.32
N HIS A 95 38.25 44.09 -42.14
CA HIS A 95 36.88 43.93 -41.60
C HIS A 95 36.72 44.43 -40.16
N ARG A 96 37.81 44.71 -39.44
CA ARG A 96 37.78 45.38 -38.14
C ARG A 96 37.67 46.90 -38.24
N ARG A 97 38.03 47.51 -39.38
CA ARG A 97 37.95 48.97 -39.52
C ARG A 97 36.49 49.40 -39.42
N LEU A 98 36.16 50.20 -38.42
CA LEU A 98 34.86 50.82 -38.31
C LEU A 98 34.70 51.86 -39.44
N LEU A 99 33.87 51.55 -40.44
CA LEU A 99 33.71 52.38 -41.64
C LEU A 99 32.55 53.38 -41.52
N GLY A 100 31.49 53.02 -40.79
CA GLY A 100 30.29 53.84 -40.65
C GLY A 100 29.85 54.06 -39.20
N LEU A 101 29.31 55.24 -38.92
CA LEU A 101 28.67 55.61 -37.65
C LEU A 101 27.23 56.05 -37.90
N ILE A 102 26.30 55.39 -37.23
CA ILE A 102 24.90 55.79 -37.13
C ILE A 102 24.61 56.09 -35.66
N THR A 103 24.08 57.26 -35.35
CA THR A 103 23.50 57.53 -34.02
C THR A 103 22.00 57.68 -34.13
N VAL A 104 21.28 57.14 -33.15
CA VAL A 104 19.81 57.15 -33.10
C VAL A 104 19.38 57.81 -31.79
N SER A 105 18.58 58.87 -31.91
CA SER A 105 18.11 59.68 -30.77
C SER A 105 16.69 60.18 -30.97
N LYS A 106 16.10 60.68 -29.88
CA LYS A 106 14.82 61.39 -29.87
C LYS A 106 14.98 62.65 -29.03
N CYS A 107 14.38 63.75 -29.48
CA CYS A 107 14.35 65.00 -28.73
C CYS A 107 13.06 65.78 -29.01
N LYS A 108 12.82 66.79 -28.18
CA LYS A 108 11.73 67.78 -28.29
C LYS A 108 12.25 69.20 -28.12
N LEU A 109 13.38 69.38 -27.43
CA LEU A 109 13.92 70.69 -27.04
C LEU A 109 15.26 70.99 -27.73
N GLN A 110 15.53 72.27 -27.99
CA GLN A 110 16.79 72.74 -28.57
C GLN A 110 18.02 72.35 -27.73
N ILE A 111 17.88 72.28 -26.40
CA ILE A 111 18.97 71.88 -25.49
C ILE A 111 19.37 70.42 -25.72
N GLU A 112 18.38 69.53 -25.83
CA GLU A 112 18.58 68.10 -26.10
C GLU A 112 19.22 67.89 -27.48
N LEU A 113 18.74 68.62 -28.51
CA LEU A 113 19.31 68.58 -29.85
C LEU A 113 20.79 69.01 -29.86
N ASN A 114 21.13 70.10 -29.17
CA ASN A 114 22.51 70.57 -29.05
C ASN A 114 23.42 69.53 -28.39
N GLU A 115 22.95 68.85 -27.33
CA GLU A 115 23.72 67.80 -26.65
C GLU A 115 23.85 66.54 -27.50
N ILE A 116 22.81 66.11 -28.21
CA ILE A 116 22.86 65.00 -29.19
C ILE A 116 23.91 65.29 -30.27
N CYS A 117 23.92 66.51 -30.84
CA CYS A 117 24.91 66.92 -31.83
C CYS A 117 26.34 66.91 -31.24
N ARG A 118 26.52 67.37 -29.99
CA ARG A 118 27.82 67.33 -29.29
C ARG A 118 28.31 65.89 -29.08
N LEU A 119 27.43 64.99 -28.64
CA LEU A 119 27.75 63.58 -28.41
C LEU A 119 28.05 62.83 -29.72
N HIS A 120 27.32 63.13 -30.82
CA HIS A 120 27.60 62.56 -32.13
C HIS A 120 29.00 62.93 -32.64
N GLU A 121 29.36 64.22 -32.65
CA GLU A 121 30.68 64.67 -33.11
C GLU A 121 31.80 64.15 -32.18
N SER A 122 31.54 64.02 -30.86
CA SER A 122 32.48 63.38 -29.93
C SER A 122 32.74 61.90 -30.28
N LEU A 123 31.70 61.13 -30.60
CA LEU A 123 31.84 59.75 -31.08
C LEU A 123 32.56 59.68 -32.44
N LYS A 124 32.27 60.61 -33.35
CA LYS A 124 32.93 60.69 -34.67
C LYS A 124 34.43 60.91 -34.54
N VAL A 125 34.87 61.85 -33.69
CA VAL A 125 36.30 62.09 -33.38
C VAL A 125 36.95 60.83 -32.81
N LYS A 126 36.25 60.08 -31.94
CA LYS A 126 36.76 58.84 -31.33
C LYS A 126 37.16 57.75 -32.34
N TYR A 127 36.56 57.72 -33.53
CA TYR A 127 36.83 56.71 -34.57
C TYR A 127 37.34 57.32 -35.90
N GLN A 128 37.77 58.59 -35.90
CA GLN A 128 38.13 59.36 -37.10
C GLN A 128 39.22 58.72 -37.97
N SER A 129 40.05 57.83 -37.42
CA SER A 129 41.12 57.14 -38.16
C SER A 129 40.64 56.16 -39.23
N THR A 130 39.43 55.60 -39.09
CA THR A 130 38.88 54.60 -40.03
C THR A 130 37.54 55.00 -40.65
N LEU A 131 36.81 55.93 -40.03
CA LEU A 131 35.44 56.30 -40.38
C LEU A 131 35.36 57.02 -41.74
N PHE A 132 34.44 56.59 -42.60
CA PHE A 132 34.23 57.17 -43.94
C PHE A 132 32.98 58.08 -44.01
N ASP A 133 31.87 57.70 -43.37
CA ASP A 133 30.61 58.46 -43.33
C ASP A 133 29.96 58.36 -41.93
N SER A 134 29.27 59.42 -41.49
CA SER A 134 28.58 59.50 -40.21
C SER A 134 27.21 60.19 -40.32
N ARG A 135 26.16 59.49 -39.88
CA ARG A 135 24.77 59.95 -39.96
C ARG A 135 24.10 59.98 -38.59
N CYS A 136 23.33 61.04 -38.32
CA CYS A 136 22.57 61.21 -37.09
C CYS A 136 21.07 61.12 -37.41
N ILE A 137 20.40 60.08 -36.92
CA ILE A 137 18.97 59.85 -37.06
C ILE A 137 18.28 60.40 -35.81
N ILE A 138 17.42 61.40 -35.99
CA ILE A 138 16.78 62.16 -34.91
C ILE A 138 15.25 62.08 -35.07
N PHE A 139 14.56 61.62 -34.04
CA PHE A 139 13.10 61.53 -34.00
C PHE A 139 12.48 62.71 -33.22
N GLY A 140 11.36 63.23 -33.73
CA GLY A 140 10.48 64.16 -33.00
C GLY A 140 10.67 65.65 -33.30
N VAL A 141 11.56 66.03 -34.22
CA VAL A 141 11.87 67.42 -34.61
C VAL A 141 12.15 67.49 -36.12
N ASN A 142 12.03 68.68 -36.75
CA ASN A 142 12.35 68.93 -38.17
C ASN A 142 11.70 67.97 -39.18
N ALA A 143 10.49 67.50 -38.89
CA ALA A 143 9.71 66.58 -39.72
C ALA A 143 8.25 67.04 -39.79
N PRO A 144 7.42 66.50 -40.71
CA PRO A 144 6.02 66.90 -40.81
C PRO A 144 5.29 66.73 -39.48
N ASN A 145 4.61 67.80 -39.03
CA ASN A 145 3.90 67.89 -37.74
C ASN A 145 4.80 67.84 -36.47
N SER A 146 6.07 68.26 -36.56
CA SER A 146 6.98 68.37 -35.40
C SER A 146 7.66 69.74 -35.32
N PRO A 147 8.22 70.16 -34.16
CA PRO A 147 8.86 71.47 -34.02
C PRO A 147 10.11 71.61 -34.90
N GLU A 148 10.26 72.78 -35.52
CA GLU A 148 11.47 73.17 -36.26
C GLU A 148 12.54 73.70 -35.29
N LEU A 149 13.73 73.11 -35.33
CA LEU A 149 14.89 73.41 -34.48
C LEU A 149 16.17 73.49 -35.33
N SER A 150 17.03 74.46 -35.06
CA SER A 150 18.28 74.65 -35.81
C SER A 150 19.43 73.80 -35.24
N THR A 151 20.20 73.12 -36.08
CA THR A 151 21.44 72.47 -35.65
C THR A 151 22.55 73.50 -35.33
N PRO A 152 23.44 73.21 -34.37
CA PRO A 152 24.52 74.12 -34.01
C PRO A 152 25.62 74.14 -35.09
N SER A 153 26.24 75.29 -35.32
CA SER A 153 27.17 75.54 -36.45
C SER A 153 28.47 74.70 -36.45
N ASN A 154 28.75 73.99 -35.36
CA ASN A 154 29.86 73.05 -35.24
C ASN A 154 29.50 71.62 -35.67
N PHE A 155 28.21 71.31 -35.87
CA PHE A 155 27.75 70.01 -36.36
C PHE A 155 28.00 69.91 -37.87
N LYS A 156 28.80 68.91 -38.30
CA LYS A 156 29.26 68.74 -39.69
C LYS A 156 28.94 67.35 -40.25
N SER A 157 28.07 66.62 -39.56
CA SER A 157 27.60 65.29 -39.94
C SER A 157 26.22 65.40 -40.57
N ARG A 158 25.80 64.38 -41.34
CA ARG A 158 24.51 64.41 -42.00
C ARG A 158 23.40 64.07 -41.01
N ASP A 159 22.51 65.02 -40.76
CA ASP A 159 21.28 64.86 -39.99
C ASP A 159 20.14 64.29 -40.85
N ILE A 160 19.31 63.47 -40.22
CA ILE A 160 18.15 62.82 -40.83
C ILE A 160 17.01 62.83 -39.82
N TYR A 161 15.88 63.43 -40.19
CA TYR A 161 14.76 63.69 -39.30
C TYR A 161 13.53 62.85 -39.62
N TYR A 162 12.83 62.40 -38.58
CA TYR A 162 11.57 61.65 -38.69
C TYR A 162 10.57 62.08 -37.62
N ALA A 163 9.28 62.10 -37.98
CA ALA A 163 8.22 62.56 -37.07
C ALA A 163 7.99 61.62 -35.87
N SER A 164 8.16 60.30 -36.04
CA SER A 164 7.91 59.32 -34.98
C SER A 164 8.86 58.11 -35.05
N ASP A 165 9.26 57.62 -33.88
CA ASP A 165 10.02 56.37 -33.70
C ASP A 165 9.18 55.10 -33.96
N ASN A 166 7.86 55.24 -34.20
CA ASN A 166 6.93 54.18 -34.58
C ASN A 166 6.61 54.13 -36.08
N ASP A 167 7.09 55.07 -36.90
CA ASP A 167 6.63 55.23 -38.29
C ASP A 167 7.08 54.06 -39.20
N PRO A 168 6.15 53.29 -39.83
CA PRO A 168 6.49 52.18 -40.72
C PRO A 168 7.00 52.62 -42.12
N ASN A 169 7.04 53.92 -42.43
CA ASN A 169 7.45 54.44 -43.74
C ASN A 169 8.85 53.95 -44.20
N PRO A 170 9.05 53.61 -45.49
CA PRO A 170 10.30 53.04 -46.04
C PRO A 170 11.47 54.05 -46.21
N SER A 171 11.35 55.24 -45.64
CA SER A 171 12.32 56.33 -45.79
C SER A 171 13.64 56.04 -45.06
N ILE A 172 13.58 55.34 -43.92
CA ILE A 172 14.76 54.84 -43.19
C ILE A 172 15.56 53.87 -44.07
N GLU A 173 14.87 52.95 -44.74
CA GLU A 173 15.47 51.95 -45.63
C GLU A 173 16.18 52.62 -46.80
N MET A 174 15.58 53.65 -47.41
CA MET A 174 16.20 54.40 -48.50
C MET A 174 17.48 55.12 -48.05
N HIS A 175 17.44 55.85 -46.93
CA HIS A 175 18.61 56.55 -46.39
C HIS A 175 19.72 55.61 -45.91
N LEU A 176 19.39 54.39 -45.47
CA LEU A 176 20.37 53.38 -45.12
C LEU A 176 21.03 52.74 -46.36
N ASN A 177 20.27 52.47 -47.43
CA ASN A 177 20.86 52.00 -48.69
C ASN A 177 21.79 53.06 -49.32
N GLU A 178 21.44 54.34 -49.25
CA GLU A 178 22.30 55.45 -49.66
C GLU A 178 23.59 55.52 -48.81
N PHE A 179 23.49 55.29 -47.48
CA PHE A 179 24.64 55.22 -46.58
C PHE A 179 25.58 54.04 -46.88
N LEU A 180 25.02 52.85 -47.11
CA LEU A 180 25.82 51.70 -47.53
C LEU A 180 26.50 51.95 -48.89
N SER A 181 25.83 52.68 -49.78
CA SER A 181 26.37 53.07 -51.09
C SER A 181 27.53 54.07 -50.94
N SER A 182 27.42 55.10 -50.09
CA SER A 182 28.53 56.04 -49.85
C SER A 182 29.76 55.34 -49.25
N LEU A 183 29.56 54.45 -48.27
CA LEU A 183 30.63 53.64 -47.69
C LEU A 183 31.31 52.74 -48.74
N PHE A 184 30.54 52.07 -49.61
CA PHE A 184 31.08 51.22 -50.66
C PHE A 184 31.96 51.99 -51.65
N TRP A 185 31.48 53.10 -52.20
CA TRP A 185 32.23 53.83 -53.23
C TRP A 185 33.54 54.41 -52.70
N VAL A 186 33.58 54.82 -51.42
CA VAL A 186 34.84 55.23 -50.76
C VAL A 186 35.79 54.04 -50.55
N LEU A 187 35.26 52.85 -50.23
CA LEU A 187 36.06 51.63 -50.09
C LEU A 187 36.64 51.17 -51.44
N ASP A 188 35.83 51.15 -52.50
CA ASP A 188 36.27 50.74 -53.84
C ASP A 188 37.31 51.72 -54.42
N ALA A 189 37.14 53.02 -54.21
CA ALA A 189 38.15 54.02 -54.56
C ALA A 189 39.50 53.73 -53.88
N LYS A 190 39.51 53.40 -52.58
CA LYS A 190 40.73 53.03 -51.83
C LYS A 190 41.33 51.71 -52.29
N ARG A 191 40.51 50.73 -52.69
CA ARG A 191 40.96 49.47 -53.31
C ARG A 191 41.69 49.73 -54.64
N VAL A 192 41.12 50.59 -55.49
CA VAL A 192 41.71 50.99 -56.78
C VAL A 192 42.98 51.84 -56.61
N GLU A 193 43.05 52.67 -55.57
CA GLU A 193 44.29 53.36 -55.19
C GLU A 193 45.38 52.37 -54.79
N LYS A 194 45.07 51.43 -53.88
CA LYS A 194 46.01 50.41 -53.41
C LYS A 194 46.47 49.45 -54.51
N SER A 195 45.64 49.10 -55.48
CA SER A 195 46.05 48.23 -56.60
C SER A 195 47.09 48.85 -57.54
N LYS A 196 47.26 50.19 -57.50
CA LYS A 196 48.23 50.93 -58.33
C LYS A 196 49.56 51.20 -57.61
N GLU A 197 49.69 50.78 -56.35
CA GLU A 197 50.89 51.01 -55.53
C GLU A 197 52.08 50.17 -56.04
N LYS A 198 53.19 50.84 -56.39
CA LYS A 198 54.40 50.16 -56.89
C LYS A 198 55.24 49.58 -55.76
N LEU A 199 55.92 48.48 -56.06
CA LEU A 199 56.78 47.69 -55.16
C LEU A 199 57.77 48.51 -54.31
N ASP A 200 58.42 49.53 -54.89
CA ASP A 200 59.37 50.41 -54.18
C ASP A 200 58.72 51.54 -53.35
N LYS A 201 57.39 51.66 -53.37
CA LYS A 201 56.62 52.65 -52.59
C LYS A 201 55.61 52.01 -51.61
N ALA A 202 55.61 50.69 -51.49
CA ALA A 202 54.64 49.94 -50.68
C ALA A 202 54.68 50.35 -49.20
N THR A 203 53.59 50.92 -48.68
CA THR A 203 53.48 51.27 -47.24
C THR A 203 53.58 50.03 -46.36
N LEU A 204 54.43 50.07 -45.33
CA LEU A 204 54.47 49.01 -44.32
C LEU A 204 53.18 49.04 -43.48
N LEU A 205 52.33 48.03 -43.66
CA LEU A 205 51.18 47.77 -42.80
C LEU A 205 51.63 47.01 -41.54
N ILE A 206 51.04 47.32 -40.39
CA ILE A 206 51.54 46.89 -39.07
C ILE A 206 50.39 46.41 -38.17
N ALA A 207 50.62 45.36 -37.39
CA ALA A 207 49.74 45.00 -36.28
C ALA A 207 50.04 45.89 -35.04
N PRO A 208 49.11 46.05 -34.08
CA PRO A 208 49.23 47.05 -33.02
C PRO A 208 50.49 46.92 -32.17
N PHE A 209 50.90 45.67 -31.87
CA PHE A 209 52.09 45.37 -31.09
C PHE A 209 53.39 45.42 -31.90
N GLU A 210 53.34 45.44 -33.24
CA GLU A 210 54.52 45.58 -34.09
C GLU A 210 55.08 47.01 -34.07
N LYS A 211 54.26 48.03 -33.71
CA LYS A 211 54.65 49.45 -33.61
C LYS A 211 55.97 49.69 -32.87
N ARG A 212 56.29 48.87 -31.86
CA ARG A 212 57.54 48.98 -31.06
C ARG A 212 58.75 48.26 -31.66
N ASN A 213 58.52 47.27 -32.53
CA ASN A 213 59.56 46.39 -33.10
C ASN A 213 60.17 46.92 -34.41
N ILE A 214 59.70 48.07 -34.90
CA ILE A 214 60.11 48.68 -36.17
C ILE A 214 61.30 49.65 -35.98
N ILE A 215 61.56 50.07 -34.75
CA ILE A 215 62.66 50.98 -34.41
C ILE A 215 64.01 50.26 -34.65
N GLY A 216 64.71 50.62 -35.72
CA GLY A 216 65.98 50.02 -36.13
C GLY A 216 65.90 49.01 -37.30
N LEU A 217 64.74 48.85 -37.94
CA LEU A 217 64.60 47.99 -39.12
C LEU A 217 65.12 48.68 -40.41
N ASP A 218 65.98 48.01 -41.18
CA ASP A 218 66.38 48.49 -42.52
C ASP A 218 65.24 48.28 -43.54
N MET A 219 64.48 49.35 -43.79
CA MET A 219 63.35 49.36 -44.69
C MET A 219 63.71 49.15 -46.18
N GLU A 220 64.96 49.34 -46.57
CA GLU A 220 65.38 49.18 -47.97
C GLU A 220 65.82 47.75 -48.31
N SER A 221 66.12 46.93 -47.29
CA SER A 221 66.52 45.53 -47.46
C SER A 221 65.55 44.70 -48.31
N ARG A 222 66.11 43.83 -49.16
CA ARG A 222 65.34 42.96 -50.07
C ARG A 222 64.30 42.08 -49.36
N ALA A 223 64.57 41.68 -48.12
CA ALA A 223 63.64 40.93 -47.28
C ALA A 223 62.46 41.80 -46.80
N ASN A 224 62.71 43.04 -46.37
CA ASN A 224 61.66 43.94 -45.92
C ASN A 224 60.80 44.46 -47.07
N LYS A 225 61.38 44.73 -48.26
CA LYS A 225 60.62 45.03 -49.48
C LYS A 225 59.64 43.89 -49.84
N LYS A 226 60.10 42.63 -49.83
CA LYS A 226 59.22 41.47 -50.04
C LYS A 226 58.15 41.34 -48.95
N ARG A 227 58.47 41.60 -47.68
CA ARG A 227 57.49 41.59 -46.58
C ARG A 227 56.40 42.64 -46.81
N CYS A 228 56.77 43.89 -47.13
CA CYS A 228 55.83 44.96 -47.45
C CYS A 228 54.92 44.57 -48.62
N MET A 229 55.50 44.04 -49.71
CA MET A 229 54.73 43.52 -50.85
C MET A 229 53.72 42.45 -50.43
N GLY A 230 54.13 41.44 -49.64
CA GLY A 230 53.23 40.39 -49.14
C GLY A 230 52.08 40.94 -48.28
N ARG A 231 52.38 41.87 -47.37
CA ARG A 231 51.37 42.53 -46.51
C ARG A 231 50.38 43.38 -47.32
N VAL A 232 50.86 44.18 -48.28
CA VAL A 232 50.00 44.99 -49.16
C VAL A 232 49.16 44.10 -50.09
N THR A 233 49.71 43.01 -50.62
CA THR A 233 48.96 42.04 -51.43
C THR A 233 47.84 41.38 -50.62
N LYS A 234 48.12 40.99 -49.36
CA LYS A 234 47.11 40.49 -48.41
C LYS A 234 46.02 41.53 -48.13
N HIS A 235 46.40 42.79 -47.89
CA HIS A 235 45.45 43.87 -47.64
C HIS A 235 44.57 44.17 -48.86
N LEU A 236 45.13 44.11 -50.07
CA LEU A 236 44.38 44.23 -51.32
C LEU A 236 43.41 43.05 -51.50
N ALA A 237 43.77 41.84 -51.09
CA ALA A 237 42.86 40.70 -51.05
C ALA A 237 41.67 40.96 -50.10
N ASP A 238 41.92 41.46 -48.88
CA ASP A 238 40.84 41.83 -47.95
C ASP A 238 39.89 42.90 -48.53
N LEU A 239 40.44 43.92 -49.20
CA LEU A 239 39.64 44.97 -49.85
C LEU A 239 38.82 44.44 -51.04
N ASN A 240 39.36 43.50 -51.82
CA ASN A 240 38.61 42.80 -52.87
C ASN A 240 37.48 41.95 -52.27
N LEU A 241 37.72 41.27 -51.14
CA LEU A 241 36.73 40.47 -50.43
C LEU A 241 35.55 41.35 -49.94
N GLN A 242 35.82 42.48 -49.29
CA GLN A 242 34.79 43.42 -48.81
C GLN A 242 34.03 44.16 -49.92
N THR A 243 34.60 44.26 -51.13
CA THR A 243 33.95 44.88 -52.30
C THR A 243 33.25 43.87 -53.22
N GLY A 244 33.26 42.57 -52.87
CA GLY A 244 32.55 41.50 -53.60
C GLY A 244 33.35 40.82 -54.71
N PHE A 245 34.64 41.12 -54.88
CA PHE A 245 35.53 40.48 -55.86
C PHE A 245 36.14 39.18 -55.30
N LEU A 246 35.31 38.16 -55.07
CA LEU A 246 35.72 36.92 -54.42
C LEU A 246 36.82 36.16 -55.18
N ASN A 247 36.72 36.09 -56.52
CA ASN A 247 37.71 35.38 -57.35
C ASN A 247 39.09 36.06 -57.35
N ASP A 248 39.13 37.39 -57.41
CA ASP A 248 40.38 38.14 -57.34
C ASP A 248 40.99 38.06 -55.93
N ALA A 249 40.15 38.12 -54.89
CA ALA A 249 40.57 37.93 -53.51
C ALA A 249 41.27 36.58 -53.30
N LEU A 250 40.73 35.46 -53.81
CA LEU A 250 41.41 34.15 -53.77
C LEU A 250 42.83 34.21 -54.35
N ASN A 251 42.97 34.79 -55.55
CA ASN A 251 44.25 34.85 -56.26
C ASN A 251 45.27 35.74 -55.54
N PHE A 252 44.83 36.88 -54.99
CA PHE A 252 45.70 37.76 -54.19
C PHE A 252 46.09 37.13 -52.85
N TYR A 253 45.18 36.41 -52.16
CA TYR A 253 45.53 35.67 -50.95
C TYR A 253 46.58 34.59 -51.23
N GLN A 254 46.44 33.80 -52.30
CA GLN A 254 47.43 32.77 -52.64
C GLN A 254 48.81 33.38 -52.98
N THR A 255 48.83 34.46 -53.77
CA THR A 255 50.06 35.21 -54.10
C THR A 255 50.75 35.78 -52.86
N ALA A 256 49.95 36.26 -51.89
CA ALA A 256 50.45 36.76 -50.62
C ALA A 256 50.95 35.63 -49.70
N ILE A 257 50.30 34.46 -49.67
CA ILE A 257 50.76 33.27 -48.93
C ILE A 257 52.17 32.88 -49.36
N ASP A 258 52.43 32.71 -50.65
CA ASP A 258 53.75 32.31 -51.16
C ASP A 258 54.83 33.37 -50.86
N THR A 259 54.47 34.65 -51.00
CA THR A 259 55.35 35.78 -50.67
C THR A 259 55.71 35.82 -49.18
N LEU A 260 54.71 35.78 -48.29
CA LEU A 260 54.87 35.89 -46.84
C LEU A 260 55.57 34.65 -46.24
N ARG A 261 55.26 33.45 -46.75
CA ARG A 261 55.94 32.20 -46.40
C ARG A 261 57.43 32.25 -46.76
N SER A 262 57.78 32.80 -47.94
CA SER A 262 59.20 32.99 -48.32
C SER A 262 59.96 34.00 -47.43
N CYS A 263 59.25 34.83 -46.67
CA CYS A 263 59.82 35.88 -45.81
C CYS A 263 59.69 35.57 -44.30
N ASN A 264 59.18 34.38 -43.94
CA ASN A 264 58.91 33.94 -42.56
C ASN A 264 58.02 34.91 -41.74
N ASP A 265 57.11 35.65 -42.40
CA ASP A 265 56.18 36.56 -41.72
C ASP A 265 54.94 35.80 -41.23
N TRP A 266 55.11 35.04 -40.15
CA TRP A 266 54.11 34.07 -39.68
C TRP A 266 52.77 34.70 -39.30
N LEU A 267 52.77 35.88 -38.66
CA LEU A 267 51.53 36.56 -38.25
C LEU A 267 50.66 36.89 -39.47
N TRP A 268 51.27 37.51 -40.48
CA TRP A 268 50.57 37.93 -41.70
C TRP A 268 50.24 36.75 -42.61
N LEU A 269 51.08 35.70 -42.63
CA LEU A 269 50.74 34.44 -43.28
C LEU A 269 49.49 33.80 -42.66
N GLY A 270 49.37 33.79 -41.32
CA GLY A 270 48.15 33.32 -40.64
C GLY A 270 46.91 34.14 -41.01
N GLY A 271 47.04 35.47 -41.04
CA GLY A 271 45.97 36.37 -41.50
C GLY A 271 45.58 36.18 -42.97
N CYS A 272 46.52 35.73 -43.80
CA CYS A 272 46.31 35.42 -45.22
C CYS A 272 45.57 34.09 -45.40
N LEU A 273 45.98 33.05 -44.65
CA LEU A 273 45.30 31.75 -44.61
C LEU A 273 43.85 31.87 -44.09
N GLU A 274 43.61 32.69 -43.05
CA GLU A 274 42.26 32.95 -42.55
C GLU A 274 41.37 33.60 -43.63
N GLY A 275 41.89 34.59 -44.37
CA GLY A 275 41.18 35.26 -45.46
C GLY A 275 40.92 34.35 -46.67
N LEU A 276 41.87 33.48 -47.01
CA LEU A 276 41.69 32.47 -48.07
C LEU A 276 40.59 31.46 -47.70
N CYS A 277 40.57 31.00 -46.45
CA CYS A 277 39.50 30.14 -45.93
C CYS A 277 38.13 30.85 -45.97
N ALA A 278 38.06 32.11 -45.54
CA ALA A 278 36.82 32.87 -45.55
C ALA A 278 36.28 33.09 -46.98
N THR A 279 37.15 33.47 -47.91
CA THR A 279 36.80 33.65 -49.33
C THR A 279 36.34 32.34 -49.96
N SER A 280 37.05 31.24 -49.69
CA SER A 280 36.66 29.91 -50.19
C SER A 280 35.30 29.47 -49.67
N LEU A 281 35.02 29.68 -48.38
CA LEU A 281 33.72 29.36 -47.79
C LEU A 281 32.60 30.21 -48.39
N MET A 282 32.82 31.51 -48.61
CA MET A 282 31.83 32.40 -49.24
C MET A 282 31.50 32.02 -50.70
N ILE A 283 32.45 31.41 -51.42
CA ILE A 283 32.22 30.89 -52.78
C ILE A 283 31.49 29.53 -52.75
N LEU A 284 31.86 28.63 -51.82
CA LEU A 284 31.19 27.33 -51.64
C LEU A 284 29.77 27.48 -51.08
N GLN A 285 29.51 28.50 -50.27
CA GLN A 285 28.24 28.74 -49.58
C GLN A 285 27.74 30.18 -49.83
N PRO A 286 27.27 30.49 -51.05
CA PRO A 286 26.73 31.81 -51.39
C PRO A 286 25.35 32.06 -50.78
N GLN A 287 24.66 31.03 -50.27
CA GLN A 287 23.37 31.19 -49.59
C GLN A 287 23.55 31.54 -48.11
N ASN A 288 23.00 32.70 -47.74
CA ASN A 288 23.32 33.43 -46.53
C ASN A 288 22.67 32.83 -45.25
N PRO A 289 23.44 32.22 -44.32
CA PRO A 289 22.88 31.64 -43.09
C PRO A 289 22.48 32.71 -42.04
N LEU A 290 22.74 34.00 -42.29
CA LEU A 290 22.28 35.12 -41.47
C LEU A 290 20.73 35.24 -41.38
N THR A 291 19.99 34.37 -42.08
CA THR A 291 18.53 34.22 -41.95
C THR A 291 18.09 32.91 -41.28
N LYS A 292 18.91 32.33 -40.39
CA LYS A 292 18.36 31.74 -39.14
C LYS A 292 17.77 32.85 -38.26
N SER A 293 16.73 33.49 -38.79
CA SER A 293 15.81 34.26 -37.97
C SER A 293 15.32 33.35 -36.85
N ASN A 294 15.31 33.87 -35.62
CA ASN A 294 14.73 33.18 -34.48
C ASN A 294 13.22 33.06 -34.71
N PHE A 295 12.80 32.06 -35.48
CA PHE A 295 11.51 31.42 -35.31
C PHE A 295 11.55 30.76 -33.93
N GLN A 296 11.31 31.58 -32.91
CA GLN A 296 10.68 31.14 -31.68
C GLN A 296 9.35 30.50 -32.10
N ARG A 297 9.38 29.19 -32.37
CA ARG A 297 8.21 28.37 -32.16
C ARG A 297 7.80 28.63 -30.73
N ASN A 298 6.63 29.22 -30.53
CA ASN A 298 6.10 29.49 -29.20
C ASN A 298 6.20 28.19 -28.38
N ALA A 299 7.02 28.20 -27.33
CA ALA A 299 7.23 27.06 -26.45
C ALA A 299 6.06 26.91 -25.46
N SER A 300 4.84 26.94 -26.00
CA SER A 300 3.59 26.64 -25.28
C SER A 300 3.29 25.14 -25.25
N LEU A 301 4.10 24.33 -25.94
CA LEU A 301 4.18 22.88 -25.73
C LEU A 301 5.40 22.60 -24.87
N GLN A 302 5.15 22.30 -23.59
CA GLN A 302 6.15 21.69 -22.72
C GLN A 302 6.59 20.37 -23.38
N GLU A 303 7.87 20.25 -23.72
CA GLU A 303 8.49 18.94 -23.98
C GLU A 303 8.46 18.14 -22.67
N ARG A 304 7.34 17.44 -22.42
CA ARG A 304 7.29 16.38 -21.41
C ARG A 304 8.45 15.45 -21.69
N HIS A 305 9.36 15.31 -20.72
CA HIS A 305 10.62 14.59 -20.85
C HIS A 305 10.41 13.18 -21.44
N SER A 306 10.52 13.07 -22.76
CA SER A 306 10.46 11.78 -23.43
C SER A 306 11.75 11.07 -23.12
N ARG A 307 11.65 9.98 -22.33
CA ARG A 307 12.76 9.10 -21.91
C ARG A 307 13.81 9.02 -23.01
N PHE A 308 15.07 9.31 -22.68
CA PHE A 308 16.22 9.33 -23.59
C PHE A 308 16.42 7.98 -24.30
N LYS A 309 15.63 7.72 -25.35
CA LYS A 309 15.95 6.76 -26.39
C LYS A 309 16.91 7.46 -27.34
N PHE A 310 18.18 7.12 -27.23
CA PHE A 310 19.08 7.24 -28.37
C PHE A 310 18.44 6.45 -29.52
N ARG A 311 17.78 7.14 -30.45
CA ARG A 311 17.68 6.63 -31.81
C ARG A 311 19.12 6.66 -32.34
N PRO A 312 19.72 5.53 -32.76
CA PRO A 312 20.84 5.64 -33.68
C PRO A 312 20.30 6.41 -34.88
N LEU A 313 20.99 7.47 -35.30
CA LEU A 313 20.64 8.11 -36.56
C LEU A 313 20.86 7.07 -37.65
N SER A 314 19.76 6.58 -38.22
CA SER A 314 19.81 6.00 -39.55
C SER A 314 20.40 7.07 -40.46
N THR A 315 21.54 6.73 -41.06
CA THR A 315 22.05 7.40 -42.25
C THR A 315 20.92 7.41 -43.28
N ASN A 316 20.25 8.56 -43.43
CA ASN A 316 19.40 9.01 -44.55
C ASN A 316 18.58 10.24 -44.13
N ALA A 317 19.27 11.34 -43.80
CA ALA A 317 18.74 12.68 -44.01
C ALA A 317 19.39 13.21 -45.28
N GLY A 318 18.59 13.62 -46.26
CA GLY A 318 18.98 13.73 -47.67
C GLY A 318 20.26 14.51 -47.94
N PHE A 319 21.37 13.78 -48.10
CA PHE A 319 22.48 14.24 -48.91
C PHE A 319 22.02 14.15 -50.37
N VAL A 320 21.71 15.29 -50.98
CA VAL A 320 21.62 15.34 -52.44
C VAL A 320 23.06 15.22 -52.94
N SER A 321 23.47 13.99 -53.23
CA SER A 321 24.73 13.69 -53.91
C SER A 321 24.64 14.20 -55.35
N LEU A 322 24.80 15.51 -55.53
CA LEU A 322 25.17 16.10 -56.81
C LEU A 322 26.58 15.58 -57.16
N ASP A 323 26.75 15.07 -58.37
CA ASP A 323 28.01 14.48 -58.82
C ASP A 323 29.18 15.48 -58.70
N ASP A 324 30.04 15.24 -57.72
CA ASP A 324 31.15 16.12 -57.30
C ASP A 324 32.23 16.33 -58.39
N ASN A 325 32.13 15.58 -59.49
CA ASN A 325 33.02 15.66 -60.65
C ASN A 325 32.52 16.62 -61.75
N ALA A 326 31.21 16.89 -61.85
CA ALA A 326 30.67 17.76 -62.91
C ALA A 326 30.99 19.25 -62.64
N ILE A 327 30.87 19.68 -61.38
CA ILE A 327 30.96 21.08 -60.95
C ILE A 327 32.42 21.60 -60.93
N ARG A 328 33.40 20.70 -60.72
CA ARG A 328 34.84 21.07 -60.65
C ARG A 328 35.39 21.69 -61.94
N SER A 329 34.75 21.46 -63.09
CA SER A 329 35.15 22.05 -64.38
C SER A 329 34.89 23.56 -64.48
N THR A 330 34.02 24.11 -63.63
CA THR A 330 33.60 25.53 -63.63
C THR A 330 34.08 26.32 -62.40
N MET A 331 34.82 25.69 -61.48
CA MET A 331 35.24 26.32 -60.21
C MET A 331 36.63 27.01 -60.33
N PRO A 332 36.88 28.08 -59.55
CA PRO A 332 38.18 28.77 -59.55
C PRO A 332 39.34 27.85 -59.14
N GLN A 333 40.48 27.97 -59.82
CA GLN A 333 41.65 27.08 -59.63
C GLN A 333 42.28 27.09 -58.22
N ASN A 334 41.95 28.08 -57.39
CA ASN A 334 42.48 28.27 -56.03
C ASN A 334 41.43 28.05 -54.92
N LEU A 335 40.29 27.43 -55.24
CA LEU A 335 39.21 27.17 -54.28
C LEU A 335 39.56 26.00 -53.33
N LEU A 336 39.54 26.24 -52.02
CA LEU A 336 39.82 25.19 -51.02
C LEU A 336 38.63 24.24 -50.84
N SER A 337 38.91 22.95 -50.57
CA SER A 337 37.90 22.02 -50.05
C SER A 337 37.61 22.29 -48.56
N ILE A 338 36.50 21.76 -48.04
CA ILE A 338 36.15 21.95 -46.61
C ILE A 338 37.20 21.37 -45.65
N ASP A 339 37.85 20.26 -46.02
CA ASP A 339 38.92 19.67 -45.21
C ASP A 339 40.21 20.49 -45.28
N ASP A 340 40.48 21.13 -46.42
CA ASP A 340 41.63 22.03 -46.57
C ASP A 340 41.39 23.37 -45.85
N ILE A 341 40.14 23.82 -45.74
CA ILE A 341 39.75 24.94 -44.87
C ILE A 341 40.11 24.63 -43.40
N TYR A 342 39.83 23.43 -42.89
CA TYR A 342 40.22 23.06 -41.52
C TYR A 342 41.75 22.98 -41.34
N LYS A 343 42.49 22.43 -42.32
CA LYS A 343 43.97 22.39 -42.29
C LYS A 343 44.56 23.80 -42.27
N ASN A 344 44.09 24.69 -43.14
CA ASN A 344 44.59 26.05 -43.26
C ASN A 344 44.21 26.92 -42.05
N TYR A 345 43.03 26.72 -41.46
CA TYR A 345 42.72 27.29 -40.13
C TYR A 345 43.67 26.74 -39.05
N GLY A 346 43.96 25.44 -39.03
CA GLY A 346 44.95 24.85 -38.13
C GLY A 346 46.36 25.48 -38.27
N GLU A 347 46.83 25.69 -39.50
CA GLU A 347 48.10 26.39 -39.79
C GLU A 347 48.05 27.85 -39.32
N ALA A 348 46.97 28.58 -39.60
CA ALA A 348 46.76 29.96 -39.17
C ALA A 348 46.78 30.12 -37.64
N LEU A 349 46.04 29.27 -36.91
CA LEU A 349 46.01 29.28 -35.45
C LEU A 349 47.38 28.93 -34.85
N LYS A 350 48.09 27.96 -35.44
CA LYS A 350 49.49 27.62 -35.08
C LYS A 350 50.46 28.76 -35.36
N HIS A 351 50.15 29.67 -36.28
CA HIS A 351 50.94 30.88 -36.51
C HIS A 351 50.60 31.98 -35.51
N TYR A 352 49.32 32.22 -35.23
CA TYR A 352 48.87 33.17 -34.20
C TYR A 352 49.40 32.80 -32.81
N SER A 353 49.43 31.52 -32.45
CA SER A 353 49.93 31.04 -31.15
C SER A 353 51.43 31.27 -30.93
N LYS A 354 52.19 31.69 -31.95
CA LYS A 354 53.60 32.13 -31.80
C LYS A 354 53.73 33.51 -31.15
N TYR A 355 52.65 34.29 -31.10
CA TYR A 355 52.66 35.68 -30.65
C TYR A 355 51.72 35.88 -29.45
N LEU A 356 52.29 36.13 -28.27
CA LEU A 356 51.51 36.34 -27.02
C LEU A 356 50.43 37.42 -27.18
N ASN A 357 50.78 38.52 -27.84
CA ASN A 357 49.88 39.67 -28.05
C ASN A 357 48.85 39.45 -29.17
N ALA A 358 48.84 38.30 -29.84
CA ALA A 358 47.83 37.92 -30.84
C ALA A 358 46.72 37.02 -30.27
N GLY A 359 46.63 36.87 -28.95
CA GLY A 359 45.63 36.03 -28.28
C GLY A 359 44.17 36.38 -28.62
N VAL A 360 43.88 37.65 -28.93
CA VAL A 360 42.56 38.10 -29.42
C VAL A 360 42.21 37.43 -30.75
N ILE A 361 43.10 37.56 -31.73
CA ILE A 361 42.95 36.97 -33.07
C ILE A 361 42.91 35.43 -33.00
N LEU A 362 43.76 34.83 -32.16
CA LEU A 362 43.76 33.38 -31.91
C LEU A 362 42.41 32.89 -31.35
N THR A 363 41.82 33.64 -30.42
CA THR A 363 40.52 33.30 -29.81
C THR A 363 39.40 33.34 -30.83
N GLU A 364 39.28 34.45 -31.57
CA GLU A 364 38.21 34.63 -32.56
C GLU A 364 38.38 33.70 -33.76
N GLY A 365 39.61 33.51 -34.25
CA GLY A 365 39.91 32.56 -35.32
C GLY A 365 39.55 31.12 -34.93
N SER A 366 39.80 30.73 -33.67
CA SER A 366 39.40 29.42 -33.15
C SER A 366 37.87 29.28 -33.09
N LEU A 367 37.14 30.33 -32.72
CA LEU A 367 35.67 30.33 -32.70
C LEU A 367 35.07 30.34 -34.12
N LYS A 368 35.66 31.07 -35.07
CA LYS A 368 35.30 31.00 -36.51
C LYS A 368 35.46 29.59 -37.05
N ALA A 369 36.63 28.96 -36.85
CA ALA A 369 36.89 27.59 -37.28
C ALA A 369 35.97 26.57 -36.61
N ALA A 370 35.67 26.75 -35.32
CA ALA A 370 34.70 25.93 -34.61
C ALA A 370 33.28 26.07 -35.19
N ARG A 371 32.80 27.29 -35.48
CA ARG A 371 31.49 27.54 -36.11
C ARG A 371 31.35 26.80 -37.45
N ILE A 372 32.34 26.90 -38.34
CA ILE A 372 32.37 26.13 -39.60
C ILE A 372 32.19 24.63 -39.32
N ALA A 373 32.97 24.10 -38.37
CA ALA A 373 32.89 22.69 -38.01
C ALA A 373 31.56 22.29 -37.35
N VAL A 374 30.83 23.21 -36.71
CA VAL A 374 29.47 22.98 -36.19
C VAL A 374 28.46 22.92 -37.34
N ASP A 375 28.49 23.88 -38.26
CA ASP A 375 27.60 23.96 -39.41
C ASP A 375 27.75 22.74 -40.34
N HIS A 376 28.95 22.18 -40.45
CA HIS A 376 29.25 20.94 -41.16
C HIS A 376 29.15 19.65 -40.31
N HIS A 377 28.78 19.76 -39.03
CA HIS A 377 28.65 18.64 -38.08
C HIS A 377 29.94 17.81 -37.85
N HIS A 378 31.12 18.39 -38.07
CA HIS A 378 32.44 17.78 -37.88
C HIS A 378 32.93 17.89 -36.42
N PHE A 379 32.27 17.15 -35.50
CA PHE A 379 32.44 17.28 -34.05
C PHE A 379 33.88 17.22 -33.50
N ILE A 380 34.76 16.43 -34.13
CA ILE A 380 36.18 16.31 -33.73
C ILE A 380 36.90 17.64 -33.96
N HIS A 381 36.68 18.27 -35.12
CA HIS A 381 37.25 19.56 -35.46
C HIS A 381 36.71 20.68 -34.57
N VAL A 382 35.40 20.66 -34.23
CA VAL A 382 34.82 21.60 -33.25
C VAL A 382 35.59 21.53 -31.92
N HIS A 383 35.75 20.33 -31.35
CA HIS A 383 36.46 20.20 -30.07
C HIS A 383 37.93 20.65 -30.17
N TYR A 384 38.63 20.27 -31.25
CA TYR A 384 40.02 20.67 -31.51
C TYR A 384 40.20 22.19 -31.51
N PHE A 385 39.35 22.93 -32.24
CA PHE A 385 39.44 24.38 -32.28
C PHE A 385 39.05 25.04 -30.95
N LEU A 386 37.97 24.57 -30.29
CA LEU A 386 37.54 25.13 -29.00
C LEU A 386 38.56 24.92 -27.86
N GLN A 387 39.40 23.88 -27.93
CA GLN A 387 40.46 23.66 -26.95
C GLN A 387 41.53 24.77 -26.98
N ASN A 388 41.78 25.39 -28.14
CA ASN A 388 42.77 26.45 -28.30
C ASN A 388 42.37 27.77 -27.61
N VAL A 389 41.09 27.98 -27.29
CA VAL A 389 40.57 29.19 -26.64
C VAL A 389 40.87 29.23 -25.13
N LEU A 390 40.97 28.07 -24.48
CA LEU A 390 41.14 27.96 -23.03
C LEU A 390 42.52 28.43 -22.50
N PRO A 391 43.68 28.06 -23.11
CA PRO A 391 44.99 28.48 -22.61
C PRO A 391 45.34 29.94 -22.94
N VAL A 392 44.50 30.67 -23.69
CA VAL A 392 44.80 32.05 -24.07
C VAL A 392 44.68 32.97 -22.85
N ASN A 393 45.82 33.44 -22.37
CA ASN A 393 45.92 34.40 -21.28
C ASN A 393 45.70 35.83 -21.79
N LEU A 394 44.45 36.29 -21.72
CA LEU A 394 44.06 37.68 -21.98
C LEU A 394 43.68 38.35 -20.66
N THR A 395 44.08 39.62 -20.49
CA THR A 395 43.70 40.48 -19.37
C THR A 395 42.26 40.96 -19.54
N LEU A 396 41.31 40.04 -19.34
CA LEU A 396 39.88 40.28 -19.47
C LEU A 396 39.26 40.72 -18.13
N THR A 397 38.22 41.54 -18.20
CA THR A 397 37.24 41.76 -17.12
C THR A 397 36.47 40.47 -16.83
N ASP A 398 35.79 40.36 -15.69
CA ASP A 398 35.00 39.16 -15.39
C ASP A 398 33.75 39.01 -16.28
N GLU A 399 33.16 40.11 -16.75
CA GLU A 399 32.07 40.08 -17.75
C GLU A 399 32.53 39.48 -19.09
N GLU A 400 33.70 39.88 -19.59
CA GLU A 400 34.27 39.30 -20.82
C GLU A 400 34.67 37.84 -20.65
N LYS A 401 35.15 37.45 -19.46
CA LYS A 401 35.39 36.02 -19.14
C LYS A 401 34.08 35.23 -19.15
N ILE A 402 32.99 35.80 -18.64
CA ILE A 402 31.65 35.21 -18.67
C ILE A 402 31.20 35.03 -20.13
N GLN A 403 31.27 36.08 -20.96
CA GLN A 403 30.90 36.01 -22.38
C GLN A 403 31.68 34.92 -23.13
N ARG A 404 33.00 34.82 -22.91
CA ARG A 404 33.84 33.74 -23.44
C ARG A 404 33.32 32.35 -23.05
N LEU A 405 33.02 32.15 -21.76
CA LEU A 405 32.54 30.87 -21.22
C LEU A 405 31.13 30.53 -21.75
N MET A 406 30.26 31.53 -21.89
CA MET A 406 28.92 31.37 -22.45
C MET A 406 28.98 30.96 -23.93
N LYS A 407 29.84 31.59 -24.74
CA LYS A 407 30.01 31.19 -26.16
C LYS A 407 30.58 29.77 -26.30
N LEU A 408 31.52 29.39 -25.44
CA LEU A 408 32.00 28.01 -25.38
C LEU A 408 30.87 27.03 -25.01
N ALA A 409 30.04 27.37 -24.03
CA ALA A 409 28.92 26.53 -23.62
C ALA A 409 27.89 26.34 -24.74
N GLU A 410 27.56 27.41 -25.48
CA GLU A 410 26.67 27.40 -26.63
C GLU A 410 27.17 26.43 -27.71
N LEU A 411 28.39 26.62 -28.21
CA LEU A 411 29.00 25.78 -29.25
C LEU A 411 29.14 24.30 -28.82
N TYR A 412 29.45 24.04 -27.53
CA TYR A 412 29.44 22.66 -27.00
C TYR A 412 28.02 22.08 -26.87
N SER A 413 26.98 22.90 -26.73
CA SER A 413 25.60 22.43 -26.67
C SER A 413 25.04 22.13 -28.06
N GLU A 414 25.40 22.91 -29.09
CA GLU A 414 24.98 22.69 -30.48
C GLU A 414 25.46 21.33 -31.03
N ILE A 415 26.64 20.87 -30.61
CA ILE A 415 27.16 19.53 -30.95
C ILE A 415 26.67 18.39 -30.03
N GLY A 416 25.75 18.68 -29.11
CA GLY A 416 25.24 17.69 -28.15
C GLY A 416 26.20 17.31 -27.01
N PHE A 417 27.33 18.01 -26.84
CA PHE A 417 28.31 17.76 -25.76
C PHE A 417 27.87 18.44 -24.45
N HIS A 418 26.63 18.19 -24.03
CA HIS A 418 25.96 18.90 -22.93
C HIS A 418 26.73 18.89 -21.59
N ARG A 419 27.53 17.86 -21.29
CA ARG A 419 28.42 17.84 -20.10
C ARG A 419 29.49 18.94 -20.14
N LYS A 420 30.12 19.17 -21.30
CA LYS A 420 31.10 20.25 -21.48
C LYS A 420 30.41 21.61 -21.43
N ALA A 421 29.24 21.74 -22.08
CA ALA A 421 28.44 22.96 -22.01
C ALA A 421 28.06 23.33 -20.57
N SER A 422 27.56 22.36 -19.80
CA SER A 422 27.20 22.51 -18.39
C SER A 422 28.37 22.93 -17.50
N PHE A 423 29.56 22.39 -17.75
CA PHE A 423 30.78 22.80 -17.05
C PHE A 423 31.15 24.27 -17.30
N PHE A 424 31.04 24.74 -18.55
CA PHE A 424 31.30 26.15 -18.86
C PHE A 424 30.21 27.09 -18.34
N GLN A 425 28.94 26.66 -18.32
CA GLN A 425 27.84 27.39 -17.67
C GLN A 425 28.05 27.51 -16.16
N TRP A 426 28.51 26.45 -15.49
CA TRP A 426 28.86 26.47 -14.07
C TRP A 426 30.07 27.40 -13.79
N LEU A 427 31.10 27.37 -14.64
CA LEU A 427 32.24 28.27 -14.48
C LEU A 427 31.84 29.75 -14.71
N ALA A 428 30.87 30.01 -15.60
CA ALA A 428 30.28 31.33 -15.79
C ALA A 428 29.40 31.76 -14.59
N SER A 429 28.58 30.86 -14.03
CA SER A 429 27.73 31.17 -12.86
C SER A 429 28.58 31.53 -11.63
N LYS A 430 29.69 30.81 -11.41
CA LYS A 430 30.69 31.15 -10.36
C LYS A 430 31.37 32.51 -10.59
N ARG A 431 31.50 32.99 -11.83
CA ARG A 431 32.05 34.32 -12.15
C ARG A 431 31.05 35.44 -11.90
N TYR A 432 29.75 35.22 -12.14
CA TYR A 432 28.69 36.17 -11.78
C TYR A 432 28.60 36.47 -10.27
N VAL A 433 29.10 35.59 -9.41
CA VAL A 433 29.08 35.76 -7.94
C VAL A 433 30.47 35.89 -7.33
N SER A 434 31.50 36.10 -8.16
CA SER A 434 32.88 36.30 -7.68
C SER A 434 33.04 37.69 -7.07
N ALA A 435 33.77 37.78 -5.94
CA ALA A 435 34.10 39.05 -5.30
C ALA A 435 34.95 40.01 -6.18
N SER A 436 35.50 39.52 -7.30
CA SER A 436 36.21 40.34 -8.29
C SER A 436 35.31 41.03 -9.31
N ASN A 437 34.03 40.64 -9.40
CA ASN A 437 33.08 41.22 -10.34
C ASN A 437 32.32 42.39 -9.67
N PRO A 438 32.38 43.64 -10.18
CA PRO A 438 31.61 44.75 -9.62
C PRO A 438 30.09 44.63 -9.84
N HIS A 439 29.66 43.83 -10.83
CA HIS A 439 28.25 43.63 -11.18
C HIS A 439 27.79 42.22 -10.81
N THR A 440 27.88 41.87 -9.52
CA THR A 440 27.46 40.53 -9.07
C THR A 440 25.95 40.30 -9.27
N SER A 441 25.56 39.12 -9.78
CA SER A 441 24.15 38.75 -9.97
C SER A 441 23.90 37.29 -9.59
N TRP A 442 23.20 37.09 -8.47
CA TRP A 442 22.75 35.77 -8.02
C TRP A 442 21.61 35.21 -8.87
N GLU A 443 20.81 36.08 -9.51
CA GLU A 443 19.73 35.67 -10.41
C GLU A 443 20.28 35.02 -11.68
N GLN A 444 21.26 35.65 -12.33
CA GLN A 444 21.94 35.07 -13.50
C GLN A 444 22.69 33.78 -13.13
N CYS A 445 23.32 33.74 -11.94
CA CYS A 445 23.90 32.51 -11.41
C CYS A 445 22.87 31.38 -11.31
N TYR A 446 21.72 31.63 -10.67
CA TYR A 446 20.62 30.66 -10.54
C TYR A 446 20.07 30.21 -11.92
N GLN A 447 19.83 31.13 -12.85
CA GLN A 447 19.36 30.81 -14.21
C GLN A 447 20.35 29.92 -14.98
N LEU A 448 21.67 30.14 -14.83
CA LEU A 448 22.70 29.28 -15.42
C LEU A 448 22.77 27.90 -14.75
N LEU A 449 22.63 27.84 -13.42
CA LEU A 449 22.57 26.57 -12.67
C LEU A 449 21.34 25.72 -13.03
N LEU A 450 20.24 26.33 -13.50
CA LEU A 450 19.12 25.59 -14.09
C LEU A 450 19.42 25.09 -15.53
N LYS A 451 20.14 25.88 -16.34
CA LYS A 451 20.50 25.49 -17.72
C LYS A 451 21.48 24.30 -17.80
N MET A 452 22.31 24.09 -16.78
CA MET A 452 23.27 22.97 -16.75
C MET A 452 22.63 21.61 -16.42
N LEU A 453 21.41 21.56 -15.88
CA LEU A 453 20.78 20.33 -15.40
C LEU A 453 20.76 19.16 -16.42
N PRO A 454 20.41 19.39 -17.72
CA PRO A 454 20.37 18.31 -18.71
C PRO A 454 21.74 17.64 -18.94
N GLY A 455 22.85 18.39 -18.88
CA GLY A 455 24.19 17.81 -19.05
C GLY A 455 24.61 16.92 -17.89
N HIS A 456 24.08 17.16 -16.69
CA HIS A 456 24.26 16.30 -15.53
C HIS A 456 23.25 15.13 -15.48
N LYS A 457 22.36 14.99 -16.49
CA LYS A 457 21.20 14.07 -16.49
C LYS A 457 20.31 14.26 -15.26
N LEU A 458 20.06 15.52 -14.90
CA LEU A 458 19.27 15.90 -13.74
C LEU A 458 17.93 16.49 -14.20
N SER A 459 16.83 16.02 -13.61
CA SER A 459 15.49 16.63 -13.73
C SER A 459 15.11 17.22 -12.38
N LEU A 460 14.24 18.24 -12.37
CA LEU A 460 13.66 18.74 -11.13
C LEU A 460 12.32 18.08 -10.79
N ASP A 461 11.80 17.16 -11.61
CA ASP A 461 10.61 16.39 -11.24
C ASP A 461 10.99 15.18 -10.37
N PRO A 462 10.49 15.05 -9.13
CA PRO A 462 10.73 13.86 -8.31
C PRO A 462 10.26 12.55 -8.95
N ASN A 463 9.24 12.60 -9.83
CA ASN A 463 8.68 11.41 -10.46
C ASN A 463 9.59 10.81 -11.55
N ASP A 464 10.61 11.54 -12.03
CA ASP A 464 11.62 11.01 -12.95
C ASP A 464 12.62 10.05 -12.25
N TYR A 465 12.66 10.04 -10.91
CA TYR A 465 13.62 9.30 -10.09
C TYR A 465 13.01 8.00 -9.53
N VAL A 466 13.05 6.94 -10.33
CA VAL A 466 12.59 5.60 -9.94
C VAL A 466 13.72 4.80 -9.27
N PRO A 467 13.47 4.06 -8.16
CA PRO A 467 14.48 3.20 -7.54
C PRO A 467 15.15 2.24 -8.54
N GLY A 468 16.49 2.18 -8.52
CA GLY A 468 17.29 1.33 -9.42
C GLY A 468 17.68 1.95 -10.78
N GLY A 469 17.24 3.16 -11.10
CA GLY A 469 17.66 3.84 -12.34
C GLY A 469 19.12 4.35 -12.33
N GLN A 470 19.81 4.30 -13.47
CA GLN A 470 21.17 4.82 -13.64
C GLN A 470 21.20 6.33 -13.91
N PHE A 471 21.02 7.13 -12.85
CA PHE A 471 20.97 8.60 -12.94
C PHE A 471 22.37 9.24 -12.84
N GLY A 472 23.11 9.23 -13.95
CA GLY A 472 24.32 10.06 -14.09
C GLY A 472 25.43 9.79 -13.07
N TRP A 473 25.91 10.85 -12.40
CA TRP A 473 26.93 10.79 -11.34
C TRP A 473 26.33 11.35 -10.05
N PRO A 474 25.87 10.50 -9.11
CA PRO A 474 25.20 10.88 -7.86
C PRO A 474 25.81 12.07 -7.10
N GLU A 475 27.11 11.99 -6.80
CA GLU A 475 27.83 13.00 -6.00
C GLU A 475 27.82 14.38 -6.66
N LEU A 476 28.08 14.41 -7.98
CA LEU A 476 28.05 15.65 -8.77
C LEU A 476 26.63 16.21 -8.88
N GLN A 477 25.61 15.36 -9.03
CA GLN A 477 24.21 15.79 -9.05
C GLN A 477 23.80 16.44 -7.73
N ARG A 478 24.18 15.83 -6.59
CA ARG A 478 23.95 16.39 -5.24
C ARG A 478 24.63 17.73 -5.03
N GLN A 479 25.89 17.86 -5.44
CA GLN A 479 26.62 19.13 -5.40
C GLN A 479 25.90 20.21 -6.23
N VAL A 480 25.45 19.90 -7.44
CA VAL A 480 24.72 20.84 -8.31
C VAL A 480 23.39 21.29 -7.70
N VAL A 481 22.61 20.38 -7.10
CA VAL A 481 21.35 20.76 -6.43
C VAL A 481 21.62 21.60 -5.18
N ASN A 482 22.65 21.29 -4.39
CA ASN A 482 23.03 22.10 -3.23
C ASN A 482 23.47 23.52 -3.64
N GLU A 483 24.18 23.67 -4.74
CA GLU A 483 24.52 24.98 -5.34
C GLU A 483 23.26 25.74 -5.79
N ILE A 484 22.26 25.05 -6.35
CA ILE A 484 20.95 25.64 -6.70
C ILE A 484 20.17 26.10 -5.45
N VAL A 485 20.19 25.32 -4.35
CA VAL A 485 19.62 25.73 -3.05
C VAL A 485 20.32 26.99 -2.52
N LEU A 486 21.65 27.01 -2.57
CA LEU A 486 22.44 28.17 -2.13
C LEU A 486 22.16 29.41 -2.99
N ALA A 487 22.10 29.27 -4.31
CA ALA A 487 21.79 30.36 -5.23
C ALA A 487 20.37 30.89 -5.00
N ALA A 488 19.35 30.02 -4.87
CA ALA A 488 17.98 30.42 -4.57
C ALA A 488 17.88 31.20 -3.24
N LYS A 489 18.59 30.73 -2.19
CA LYS A 489 18.67 31.43 -0.90
C LYS A 489 19.30 32.83 -1.05
N ARG A 490 20.34 32.96 -1.88
CA ARG A 490 21.05 34.23 -2.12
C ARG A 490 20.30 35.20 -3.04
N VAL A 491 19.43 34.70 -3.92
CA VAL A 491 18.44 35.50 -4.67
C VAL A 491 17.36 36.09 -3.72
N GLY A 492 17.20 35.53 -2.51
CA GLY A 492 16.18 35.96 -1.56
C GLY A 492 14.84 35.25 -1.72
N ASN A 493 14.72 34.30 -2.65
CA ASN A 493 13.50 33.51 -2.82
C ASN A 493 13.54 32.25 -1.94
N ALA A 494 13.09 32.41 -0.70
CA ALA A 494 13.03 31.33 0.29
C ALA A 494 12.19 30.13 -0.19
N SER A 495 11.07 30.35 -0.90
CA SER A 495 10.21 29.26 -1.38
C SER A 495 10.95 28.30 -2.34
N LEU A 496 11.77 28.83 -3.25
CA LEU A 496 12.61 28.04 -4.15
C LEU A 496 13.72 27.32 -3.38
N ALA A 497 14.34 27.97 -2.39
CA ALA A 497 15.39 27.36 -1.57
C ALA A 497 14.85 26.18 -0.75
N THR A 498 13.73 26.35 -0.05
CA THR A 498 13.03 25.28 0.68
C THR A 498 12.67 24.15 -0.29
N ARG A 499 11.99 24.44 -1.41
CA ARG A 499 11.58 23.44 -2.40
C ARG A 499 12.75 22.64 -2.96
N HIS A 500 13.85 23.28 -3.32
CA HIS A 500 15.03 22.59 -3.87
C HIS A 500 15.75 21.75 -2.81
N CYS A 501 15.71 22.16 -1.54
CA CYS A 501 16.24 21.38 -0.42
C CYS A 501 15.35 20.16 -0.11
N THR A 502 14.03 20.30 -0.19
CA THR A 502 13.07 19.18 -0.14
C THR A 502 13.32 18.19 -1.27
N PHE A 503 13.51 18.68 -2.51
CA PHE A 503 13.84 17.85 -3.66
C PHE A 503 15.15 17.06 -3.45
N LEU A 504 16.20 17.71 -2.94
CA LEU A 504 17.50 17.09 -2.62
C LEU A 504 17.33 15.96 -1.60
N LEU A 505 16.67 16.23 -0.47
CA LEU A 505 16.43 15.23 0.58
C LEU A 505 15.57 14.06 0.10
N GLN A 506 14.56 14.31 -0.75
CA GLN A 506 13.68 13.26 -1.24
C GLN A 506 14.35 12.37 -2.31
N THR A 507 14.98 12.98 -3.33
CA THR A 507 15.43 12.26 -4.54
C THR A 507 16.85 11.72 -4.45
N MET A 508 17.66 12.19 -3.50
CA MET A 508 19.05 11.77 -3.32
C MET A 508 19.30 11.12 -1.95
N TRP A 509 18.24 10.82 -1.21
CA TRP A 509 18.27 10.19 0.12
C TRP A 509 19.20 8.98 0.22
N TRP A 510 19.04 8.04 -0.71
CA TRP A 510 19.81 6.79 -0.76
C TRP A 510 21.28 6.98 -1.18
N MET A 511 21.63 8.18 -1.65
CA MET A 511 23.00 8.55 -2.07
C MET A 511 23.78 9.26 -0.95
N MET A 512 23.11 9.63 0.15
CA MET A 512 23.69 10.35 1.29
C MET A 512 23.99 9.38 2.45
N ASP A 513 25.04 9.68 3.21
CA ASP A 513 25.29 9.03 4.50
C ASP A 513 24.38 9.58 5.63
N LYS A 514 24.45 8.98 6.83
CA LYS A 514 23.63 9.40 7.98
C LYS A 514 23.92 10.85 8.43
N VAL A 515 25.16 11.32 8.28
CA VAL A 515 25.59 12.65 8.72
C VAL A 515 25.07 13.72 7.77
N GLU A 516 25.23 13.50 6.46
CA GLU A 516 24.71 14.37 5.40
C GLU A 516 23.19 14.47 5.46
N ARG A 517 22.45 13.36 5.63
CA ARG A 517 20.98 13.37 5.80
C ARG A 517 20.55 14.29 6.94
N SER A 518 21.22 14.18 8.08
CA SER A 518 20.90 14.95 9.29
C SER A 518 21.27 16.44 9.13
N ALA A 519 22.38 16.73 8.45
CA ALA A 519 22.80 18.10 8.12
C ALA A 519 21.84 18.77 7.13
N TYR A 520 21.43 18.08 6.05
CA TYR A 520 20.45 18.60 5.09
C TYR A 520 19.05 18.73 5.69
N ALA A 521 18.63 17.82 6.58
CA ALA A 521 17.35 17.94 7.31
C ALA A 521 17.34 19.19 8.22
N THR A 522 18.46 19.46 8.90
CA THR A 522 18.66 20.69 9.69
C THR A 522 18.71 21.94 8.79
N GLN A 523 19.30 21.85 7.60
CA GLN A 523 19.28 22.94 6.62
C GLN A 523 17.86 23.22 6.11
N LEU A 524 17.05 22.17 5.89
CA LEU A 524 15.66 22.30 5.46
C LEU A 524 14.82 23.00 6.52
N SER A 525 14.90 22.61 7.80
CA SER A 525 14.11 23.24 8.88
C SER A 525 14.45 24.73 9.06
N VAL A 526 15.71 25.13 8.86
CA VAL A 526 16.14 26.53 8.87
C VAL A 526 15.62 27.32 7.65
N LEU A 527 15.48 26.68 6.48
CA LEU A 527 14.91 27.31 5.28
C LEU A 527 13.39 27.43 5.37
N SER A 528 12.72 26.38 5.82
CA SER A 528 11.26 26.34 5.97
C SER A 528 10.74 27.33 7.00
N ALA A 529 11.53 27.65 8.04
CA ALA A 529 11.22 28.69 9.00
C ALA A 529 11.11 30.10 8.39
N GLN A 530 11.69 30.33 7.19
CA GLN A 530 11.54 31.58 6.44
C GLN A 530 10.34 31.53 5.48
N CYS A 531 10.03 30.36 4.93
CA CYS A 531 8.89 30.12 4.05
C CYS A 531 8.57 28.62 4.06
N GLU A 532 7.37 28.26 4.57
CA GLU A 532 6.91 26.87 4.60
C GLU A 532 6.98 26.22 3.21
N GLY A 533 7.35 24.94 3.17
CA GLY A 533 7.28 24.15 1.96
C GLY A 533 5.84 23.76 1.64
N SER A 534 5.39 24.03 0.43
CA SER A 534 4.03 23.71 -0.04
C SER A 534 4.07 22.65 -1.15
N PRO A 535 3.12 21.68 -1.20
CA PRO A 535 3.08 20.62 -2.20
C PRO A 535 2.48 21.09 -3.55
N VAL A 536 2.81 22.33 -3.95
CA VAL A 536 2.29 23.05 -5.13
C VAL A 536 3.47 23.39 -6.07
N PRO A 537 3.31 23.27 -7.40
CA PRO A 537 4.36 23.69 -8.34
C PRO A 537 4.63 25.19 -8.26
N LEU A 538 5.90 25.57 -8.34
CA LEU A 538 6.34 26.96 -8.39
C LEU A 538 6.55 27.38 -9.86
N ILE A 539 6.21 28.62 -10.20
CA ILE A 539 6.37 29.17 -11.55
C ILE A 539 7.38 30.31 -11.48
N LEU A 540 8.41 30.27 -12.32
CA LEU A 540 9.40 31.34 -12.46
C LEU A 540 8.95 32.40 -13.49
N ASP A 541 9.50 33.61 -13.39
CA ASP A 541 9.20 34.73 -14.31
C ASP A 541 9.53 34.43 -15.79
N ASN A 542 10.42 33.46 -16.03
CA ASN A 542 10.76 32.97 -17.38
C ASN A 542 9.78 31.90 -17.92
N GLY A 543 8.70 31.59 -17.19
CA GLY A 543 7.69 30.58 -17.54
C GLY A 543 8.06 29.14 -17.17
N LEU A 544 9.23 28.89 -16.57
CA LEU A 544 9.61 27.54 -16.13
C LEU A 544 8.75 27.11 -14.94
N VAL A 545 8.05 25.98 -15.09
CA VAL A 545 7.31 25.33 -14.01
C VAL A 545 8.23 24.35 -13.28
N ILE A 546 8.32 24.52 -11.97
CA ILE A 546 9.14 23.75 -11.04
C ILE A 546 8.18 22.83 -10.25
N PRO A 547 8.19 21.49 -10.45
CA PRO A 547 7.24 20.57 -9.81
C PRO A 547 7.26 20.60 -8.27
N PRO A 548 6.18 20.22 -7.58
CA PRO A 548 6.22 20.06 -6.13
C PRO A 548 7.14 18.89 -5.72
N ALA A 549 7.76 18.99 -4.54
CA ALA A 549 8.52 17.92 -3.92
C ALA A 549 7.91 17.63 -2.53
N ASN A 550 7.70 16.35 -2.22
CA ASN A 550 7.13 15.86 -0.96
C ASN A 550 8.19 15.03 -0.23
N LEU A 551 8.22 15.09 1.11
CA LEU A 551 9.03 14.19 1.92
C LEU A 551 8.29 12.85 2.08
N LEU A 552 8.75 11.82 1.37
CA LEU A 552 8.28 10.44 1.48
C LEU A 552 9.22 9.56 2.31
N ASN A 553 10.46 10.04 2.54
CA ASN A 553 11.48 9.31 3.29
C ASN A 553 11.64 9.83 4.74
N ILE A 554 10.96 10.93 5.11
CA ILE A 554 11.08 11.61 6.41
C ILE A 554 9.69 12.13 6.83
N PRO A 555 8.98 11.47 7.76
CA PRO A 555 9.25 10.11 8.26
C PRO A 555 9.13 9.07 7.15
N GLN A 556 9.82 7.93 7.29
CA GLN A 556 9.72 6.82 6.34
C GLN A 556 8.49 5.96 6.68
N PRO A 557 7.53 5.78 5.76
CA PRO A 557 6.42 4.85 5.95
C PRO A 557 6.86 3.41 5.64
N GLU A 558 6.64 2.51 6.60
CA GLU A 558 6.94 1.08 6.42
C GLU A 558 5.71 0.28 5.99
N ASN A 559 4.54 0.62 6.55
CA ASN A 559 3.29 -0.11 6.32
C ASN A 559 2.08 0.85 6.37
N PHE A 560 1.03 0.49 5.65
CA PHE A 560 -0.25 1.22 5.61
C PHE A 560 -1.39 0.21 5.56
N SER A 561 -2.23 0.19 6.59
CA SER A 561 -3.34 -0.77 6.69
C SER A 561 -4.64 -0.11 7.13
N VAL A 562 -5.63 -0.14 6.24
CA VAL A 562 -7.01 0.25 6.53
C VAL A 562 -7.61 -0.79 7.48
N GLN A 563 -8.31 -0.34 8.53
CA GLN A 563 -8.91 -1.24 9.51
C GLN A 563 -10.41 -1.42 9.27
N ASN A 564 -10.88 -2.63 9.57
CA ASN A 564 -12.30 -2.92 9.71
C ASN A 564 -12.79 -2.40 11.08
N LEU A 565 -14.07 -2.01 11.17
CA LEU A 565 -14.69 -1.53 12.41
C LEU A 565 -14.52 -2.51 13.57
N LYS A 566 -14.65 -2.02 14.81
CA LYS A 566 -14.60 -2.86 16.03
C LYS A 566 -15.71 -3.90 15.98
N LEU A 567 -15.45 -5.11 16.51
CA LEU A 567 -16.31 -6.30 16.32
C LEU A 567 -17.81 -6.03 16.53
N HIS A 568 -18.19 -5.30 17.58
CA HIS A 568 -19.58 -4.94 17.92
C HIS A 568 -20.24 -3.92 16.96
N LEU A 569 -19.44 -3.17 16.19
CA LEU A 569 -19.92 -2.22 15.18
C LEU A 569 -19.91 -2.81 13.75
N ARG A 570 -19.35 -4.01 13.53
CA ARG A 570 -19.19 -4.57 12.18
C ARG A 570 -20.55 -4.85 11.53
N PRO A 571 -20.83 -4.27 10.35
CA PRO A 571 -22.01 -4.60 9.58
C PRO A 571 -21.82 -5.93 8.84
N HIS A 572 -22.80 -6.81 8.95
CA HIS A 572 -22.94 -8.07 8.24
C HIS A 572 -24.09 -7.95 7.23
N LYS A 573 -23.96 -8.54 6.04
CA LYS A 573 -25.07 -8.56 5.07
C LYS A 573 -26.18 -9.50 5.56
N LEU A 574 -27.41 -9.00 5.60
CA LEU A 574 -28.61 -9.81 5.72
C LEU A 574 -28.68 -10.74 4.51
N VAL A 575 -28.57 -12.05 4.74
CA VAL A 575 -28.76 -13.05 3.69
C VAL A 575 -30.24 -13.00 3.29
N LYS A 576 -30.54 -12.32 2.17
CA LYS A 576 -31.82 -12.49 1.50
C LYS A 576 -31.92 -13.95 1.08
N VAL A 577 -32.91 -14.66 1.61
CA VAL A 577 -33.31 -15.96 1.08
C VAL A 577 -33.59 -15.74 -0.41
N LYS A 578 -32.83 -16.42 -1.28
CA LYS A 578 -33.22 -16.49 -2.69
C LYS A 578 -34.48 -17.34 -2.74
N GLU A 579 -35.55 -16.79 -3.29
CA GLU A 579 -36.67 -17.60 -3.74
C GLU A 579 -36.17 -18.45 -4.91
N ASP A 580 -35.82 -19.70 -4.63
CA ASP A 580 -35.38 -20.67 -5.64
C ASP A 580 -36.58 -21.09 -6.50
N PHE A 581 -36.93 -20.24 -7.48
CA PHE A 581 -37.89 -20.58 -8.53
C PHE A 581 -37.28 -21.59 -9.50
N GLY A 582 -37.33 -22.88 -9.16
CA GLY A 582 -36.97 -23.97 -10.07
C GLY A 582 -37.25 -25.37 -9.48
N PRO A 583 -37.81 -26.31 -10.26
CA PRO A 583 -38.15 -27.65 -9.76
C PRO A 583 -36.96 -28.63 -9.69
N PHE A 584 -35.73 -28.15 -9.83
CA PHE A 584 -34.52 -28.98 -9.90
C PHE A 584 -33.75 -28.97 -8.58
N LEU A 585 -34.14 -29.89 -7.69
CA LEU A 585 -33.31 -30.29 -6.55
C LEU A 585 -32.06 -31.05 -7.04
N PHE A 586 -30.94 -30.84 -6.33
CA PHE A 586 -29.58 -31.36 -6.58
C PHE A 586 -28.71 -30.65 -7.64
N THR A 587 -27.85 -29.76 -7.17
CA THR A 587 -26.47 -29.62 -7.67
C THR A 587 -25.53 -29.27 -6.50
N PRO A 588 -24.84 -30.25 -5.88
CA PRO A 588 -23.93 -30.01 -4.75
C PRO A 588 -22.53 -29.56 -5.21
N LEU A 589 -22.46 -28.50 -6.01
CA LEU A 589 -21.22 -27.82 -6.37
C LEU A 589 -21.44 -26.31 -6.33
N LYS A 590 -20.70 -25.61 -5.46
CA LYS A 590 -20.61 -24.14 -5.48
C LYS A 590 -19.81 -23.70 -6.72
N PHE A 591 -20.45 -23.69 -7.88
CA PHE A 591 -20.00 -22.84 -8.99
C PHE A 591 -20.24 -21.39 -8.58
N GLY A 592 -19.24 -20.83 -7.88
CA GLY A 592 -19.07 -19.39 -7.82
C GLY A 592 -19.03 -18.84 -9.24
N SER A 593 -19.64 -17.67 -9.44
CA SER A 593 -19.64 -16.96 -10.72
C SER A 593 -18.24 -16.98 -11.33
N MET A 594 -18.12 -17.37 -12.61
CA MET A 594 -16.90 -17.18 -13.41
C MET A 594 -16.72 -15.70 -13.78
N GLU A 595 -16.80 -14.82 -12.78
CA GLU A 595 -16.37 -13.43 -12.85
C GLU A 595 -14.85 -13.37 -12.79
N LYS A 596 -14.26 -13.64 -13.96
CA LYS A 596 -12.96 -13.13 -14.42
C LYS A 596 -11.91 -12.90 -13.32
N TYR A 597 -11.16 -13.96 -13.00
CA TYR A 597 -9.78 -13.79 -12.55
C TYR A 597 -9.00 -12.98 -13.61
N ASN A 598 -8.88 -11.66 -13.44
CA ASN A 598 -7.77 -10.79 -13.91
C ASN A 598 -7.99 -9.27 -13.71
N ILE A 599 -8.60 -8.84 -12.61
CA ILE A 599 -8.38 -7.49 -12.08
C ILE A 599 -8.19 -7.63 -10.56
N LYS A 600 -7.03 -7.20 -10.04
CA LYS A 600 -6.91 -6.90 -8.60
C LYS A 600 -7.84 -5.72 -8.33
N SER A 601 -9.01 -5.97 -7.74
CA SER A 601 -9.84 -4.87 -7.23
C SER A 601 -9.28 -4.44 -5.88
N ASN A 602 -8.78 -3.21 -5.76
CA ASN A 602 -8.34 -2.61 -4.49
C ASN A 602 -9.52 -2.31 -3.54
N LYS A 603 -10.65 -2.98 -3.73
CA LYS A 603 -11.89 -2.83 -2.97
C LYS A 603 -11.85 -3.72 -1.75
N MET A 604 -12.02 -3.12 -0.58
CA MET A 604 -12.05 -3.86 0.69
C MET A 604 -13.26 -4.79 0.74
N GLU A 605 -13.09 -5.96 1.35
CA GLU A 605 -14.16 -6.94 1.54
C GLU A 605 -15.20 -6.49 2.60
N TYR A 606 -14.79 -5.59 3.49
CA TYR A 606 -15.61 -5.00 4.54
C TYR A 606 -16.02 -3.55 4.21
N VAL A 607 -17.02 -3.04 4.93
CA VAL A 607 -17.62 -1.72 4.71
C VAL A 607 -17.56 -0.87 5.98
N TRP A 608 -17.54 0.45 5.81
CA TRP A 608 -17.62 1.44 6.89
C TRP A 608 -19.05 2.01 7.02
N VAL A 609 -19.36 2.65 8.14
CA VAL A 609 -20.69 3.19 8.45
C VAL A 609 -20.61 4.71 8.57
N ILE A 610 -21.56 5.43 7.96
CA ILE A 610 -21.65 6.90 8.06
C ILE A 610 -21.72 7.38 9.52
N ASN A 611 -21.04 8.50 9.81
CA ASN A 611 -20.91 9.14 11.12
C ASN A 611 -20.20 8.31 12.23
N GLU A 612 -19.58 7.18 11.90
CA GLU A 612 -18.79 6.39 12.86
C GLU A 612 -17.27 6.55 12.67
N PRO A 613 -16.47 6.53 13.75
CA PRO A 613 -15.02 6.67 13.66
C PRO A 613 -14.39 5.44 12.99
N CYS A 614 -13.69 5.69 11.89
CA CYS A 614 -12.96 4.71 11.11
C CYS A 614 -11.45 4.88 11.36
N GLU A 615 -10.72 3.75 11.45
CA GLU A 615 -9.30 3.71 11.83
C GLU A 615 -8.43 3.24 10.64
N VAL A 616 -7.24 3.85 10.47
CA VAL A 616 -6.19 3.44 9.53
C VAL A 616 -4.87 3.43 10.28
N ILE A 617 -4.15 2.32 10.25
CA ILE A 617 -2.84 2.19 10.92
C ILE A 617 -1.74 2.47 9.89
N LEU A 618 -0.90 3.45 10.24
CA LEU A 618 0.30 3.86 9.50
C LEU A 618 1.52 3.55 10.39
N GLU A 619 2.47 2.78 9.88
CA GLU A 619 3.74 2.53 10.56
C GLU A 619 4.81 3.51 10.05
N LEU A 620 5.38 4.30 10.96
CA LEU A 620 6.40 5.30 10.65
C LEU A 620 7.75 4.98 11.31
N SER A 621 8.82 5.22 10.58
CA SER A 621 10.20 5.22 11.07
C SER A 621 10.80 6.62 11.00
N ASN A 622 11.61 6.99 11.99
CA ASN A 622 12.46 8.18 11.96
C ASN A 622 13.91 7.76 11.66
N PRO A 623 14.41 7.94 10.43
CA PRO A 623 15.76 7.55 10.05
C PRO A 623 16.84 8.61 10.38
N LEU A 624 16.49 9.68 11.11
CA LEU A 624 17.40 10.76 11.51
C LEU A 624 17.92 10.56 12.92
N ASN A 625 19.08 11.17 13.23
CA ASN A 625 19.74 11.06 14.53
C ASN A 625 19.23 12.08 15.58
N PHE A 626 18.09 12.72 15.33
CA PHE A 626 17.43 13.67 16.22
C PHE A 626 15.91 13.44 16.24
N GLU A 627 15.23 13.98 17.25
CA GLU A 627 13.78 13.86 17.43
C GLU A 627 13.02 14.57 16.31
N LEU A 628 12.10 13.85 15.66
CA LEU A 628 11.35 14.33 14.51
C LEU A 628 9.89 14.64 14.89
N GLU A 629 9.57 15.92 14.96
CA GLU A 629 8.19 16.39 15.12
C GLU A 629 7.42 16.20 13.79
N VAL A 630 6.36 15.38 13.83
CA VAL A 630 5.48 15.10 12.69
C VAL A 630 4.08 15.60 13.05
N THR A 631 3.68 16.72 12.46
CA THR A 631 2.40 17.37 12.76
C THR A 631 1.37 17.17 11.65
N ASN A 632 0.09 17.29 12.01
CA ASN A 632 -1.04 17.38 11.08
C ASN A 632 -1.07 16.25 10.02
N ILE A 633 -0.89 15.01 10.50
CA ILE A 633 -1.05 13.80 9.69
C ILE A 633 -2.55 13.64 9.41
N LEU A 634 -2.92 13.62 8.13
CA LEU A 634 -4.30 13.53 7.64
C LEU A 634 -4.38 12.51 6.50
N LEU A 635 -5.51 11.80 6.39
CA LEU A 635 -5.74 10.86 5.30
C LEU A 635 -6.13 11.60 4.00
N LEU A 636 -5.47 11.26 2.90
CA LEU A 636 -5.80 11.75 1.56
C LEU A 636 -6.88 10.86 0.95
N THR A 637 -8.11 11.37 0.88
CA THR A 637 -9.29 10.65 0.40
C THR A 637 -9.92 11.32 -0.82
N ASN A 638 -10.52 10.52 -1.69
CA ASN A 638 -11.38 10.93 -2.81
C ASN A 638 -12.72 10.18 -2.70
N GLY A 639 -13.75 10.69 -3.38
CA GLY A 639 -15.08 10.05 -3.43
C GLY A 639 -16.04 10.70 -2.43
N ALA A 640 -16.75 9.87 -1.65
CA ALA A 640 -17.70 10.35 -0.64
C ALA A 640 -17.01 11.20 0.45
N VAL A 641 -17.72 12.19 0.99
CA VAL A 641 -17.16 13.13 1.99
C VAL A 641 -16.63 12.41 3.23
N PHE A 642 -15.34 12.61 3.53
CA PHE A 642 -14.65 12.02 4.68
C PHE A 642 -13.92 13.09 5.51
N GLU A 643 -14.27 13.20 6.78
CA GLU A 643 -13.62 14.09 7.74
C GLU A 643 -12.43 13.38 8.39
N SER A 644 -11.21 13.59 7.87
CA SER A 644 -10.00 13.10 8.53
C SER A 644 -9.66 13.97 9.74
N ILE A 645 -9.37 13.34 10.88
CA ILE A 645 -8.98 14.01 12.12
C ILE A 645 -7.45 14.20 12.11
N PRO A 646 -6.92 15.41 12.40
CA PRO A 646 -5.47 15.65 12.37
C PRO A 646 -4.77 14.99 13.56
N PHE A 647 -3.73 14.21 13.27
CA PHE A 647 -2.89 13.56 14.28
C PHE A 647 -1.47 14.16 14.28
N SER A 648 -0.81 14.21 15.44
CA SER A 648 0.56 14.70 15.59
C SER A 648 1.34 13.80 16.54
N ILE A 649 2.63 13.58 16.25
CA ILE A 649 3.52 12.69 17.02
C ILE A 649 4.97 13.15 16.94
N ASN A 650 5.71 12.97 18.03
CA ASN A 650 7.16 13.11 18.05
C ASN A 650 7.78 11.72 17.92
N LEU A 651 8.61 11.51 16.91
CA LEU A 651 9.34 10.26 16.70
C LEU A 651 10.77 10.40 17.26
N PRO A 652 11.18 9.57 18.24
CA PRO A 652 12.54 9.63 18.77
C PRO A 652 13.61 9.32 17.70
N PRO A 653 14.89 9.68 17.93
CA PRO A 653 16.00 9.39 17.03
C PRO A 653 16.07 7.90 16.65
N GLU A 654 16.35 7.61 15.38
CA GLU A 654 16.55 6.25 14.82
C GLU A 654 15.44 5.22 15.14
N THR A 655 14.22 5.67 15.46
CA THR A 655 13.07 4.80 15.77
C THR A 655 12.52 4.12 14.52
N SER A 656 12.13 2.85 14.61
CA SER A 656 11.55 2.08 13.50
C SER A 656 10.18 1.50 13.88
N TYR A 657 9.26 1.38 12.92
CA TYR A 657 7.94 0.73 13.08
C TYR A 657 7.05 1.32 14.21
N GLN A 658 7.02 2.64 14.36
CA GLN A 658 6.11 3.29 15.29
C GLN A 658 4.69 3.30 14.72
N ASN A 659 3.77 2.62 15.40
CA ASN A 659 2.35 2.62 15.05
C ASN A 659 1.70 3.99 15.28
N VAL A 660 1.00 4.49 14.26
CA VAL A 660 0.14 5.67 14.28
C VAL A 660 -1.27 5.29 13.85
N VAL A 661 -2.26 5.53 14.69
CA VAL A 661 -3.68 5.30 14.38
C VAL A 661 -4.29 6.61 13.87
N LEU A 662 -4.48 6.71 12.56
CA LEU A 662 -5.21 7.82 11.94
C LEU A 662 -6.70 7.53 12.02
N THR A 663 -7.47 8.53 12.42
CA THR A 663 -8.93 8.43 12.57
C THR A 663 -9.64 9.40 11.62
N GLY A 664 -10.83 9.02 11.18
CA GLY A 664 -11.71 9.92 10.44
C GLY A 664 -13.15 9.42 10.38
N ILE A 665 -14.05 10.30 9.98
CA ILE A 665 -15.50 10.07 10.03
C ILE A 665 -16.10 10.29 8.63
N PRO A 666 -16.65 9.25 7.97
CA PRO A 666 -17.39 9.42 6.73
C PRO A 666 -18.71 10.17 6.98
N LYS A 667 -19.02 11.18 6.18
CA LYS A 667 -20.22 12.03 6.27
C LYS A 667 -21.25 11.77 5.18
N GLU A 668 -20.93 10.88 4.24
CA GLU A 668 -21.74 10.57 3.08
C GLU A 668 -21.66 9.07 2.76
N VAL A 669 -22.76 8.51 2.24
CA VAL A 669 -22.84 7.11 1.79
C VAL A 669 -22.30 7.02 0.37
N GLY A 670 -21.30 6.17 0.13
CA GLY A 670 -20.67 6.04 -1.19
C GLY A 670 -19.38 5.22 -1.14
N GLU A 671 -18.52 5.37 -2.15
CA GLU A 671 -17.18 4.76 -2.16
C GLU A 671 -16.14 5.83 -1.79
N ILE A 672 -15.25 5.50 -0.84
CA ILE A 672 -14.11 6.32 -0.44
C ILE A 672 -12.85 5.64 -0.97
N GLU A 673 -12.10 6.35 -1.81
CA GLU A 673 -10.77 5.96 -2.28
C GLU A 673 -9.71 6.63 -1.39
N ILE A 674 -8.99 5.83 -0.59
CA ILE A 674 -7.88 6.27 0.24
C ILE A 674 -6.60 6.18 -0.60
N ASN A 675 -6.00 7.35 -0.86
CA ASN A 675 -4.85 7.53 -1.76
C ASN A 675 -3.52 7.72 -1.04
N GLY A 676 -3.54 7.82 0.30
CA GLY A 676 -2.37 7.99 1.15
C GLY A 676 -2.64 8.96 2.29
N TYR A 677 -1.65 9.75 2.66
CA TYR A 677 -1.71 10.69 3.77
C TYR A 677 -0.93 11.97 3.46
N SER A 678 -1.27 13.08 4.11
CA SER A 678 -0.46 14.30 4.12
C SER A 678 0.19 14.49 5.49
N THR A 679 1.37 15.10 5.54
CA THR A 679 2.08 15.44 6.78
C THR A 679 2.62 16.87 6.74
N HIS A 680 2.93 17.40 7.91
CA HIS A 680 3.76 18.59 8.07
C HIS A 680 4.98 18.28 8.96
N THR A 681 6.15 18.25 8.33
CA THR A 681 7.41 17.77 8.93
C THR A 681 8.57 18.62 8.41
N LEU A 682 9.52 18.99 9.28
CA LEU A 682 10.62 19.91 8.95
C LEU A 682 10.13 21.20 8.24
N GLY A 683 8.96 21.72 8.63
CA GLY A 683 8.33 22.91 8.04
C GLY A 683 7.86 22.75 6.57
N VAL A 684 7.72 21.51 6.08
CA VAL A 684 7.26 21.20 4.73
C VAL A 684 5.97 20.38 4.79
N LYS A 685 4.93 20.87 4.12
CA LYS A 685 3.66 20.16 3.90
C LYS A 685 3.84 19.20 2.73
N SER A 686 3.69 17.90 2.99
CA SER A 686 3.96 16.83 2.04
C SER A 686 2.70 16.00 1.78
N ASN A 687 2.40 15.72 0.51
CA ASN A 687 1.32 14.84 0.09
C ASN A 687 1.88 13.45 -0.30
N CYS A 688 1.85 12.52 0.65
CA CYS A 688 2.43 11.19 0.56
C CYS A 688 1.42 10.19 -0.03
N ARG A 689 1.40 10.09 -1.36
CA ARG A 689 0.52 9.14 -2.08
C ARG A 689 1.11 7.73 -2.08
N LEU A 690 0.29 6.72 -1.80
CA LEU A 690 0.73 5.31 -1.64
C LEU A 690 1.46 4.79 -2.89
N LYS A 691 0.97 5.11 -4.08
CA LYS A 691 1.62 4.79 -5.37
C LYS A 691 3.08 5.27 -5.54
N ASN A 692 3.56 6.19 -4.70
CA ASN A 692 4.93 6.72 -4.71
C ASN A 692 5.77 6.17 -3.54
N ILE A 693 5.19 5.34 -2.66
CA ILE A 693 5.85 4.74 -1.48
C ILE A 693 6.25 3.30 -1.84
N PRO A 694 7.54 2.93 -1.81
CA PRO A 694 8.00 1.62 -2.26
C PRO A 694 7.64 0.46 -1.31
N ASN A 695 7.42 0.74 -0.03
CA ASN A 695 7.21 -0.29 1.00
C ASN A 695 5.72 -0.71 1.12
N VAL A 696 4.79 0.05 0.56
CA VAL A 696 3.34 -0.25 0.60
C VAL A 696 2.94 -1.01 -0.68
N PRO A 697 2.32 -2.20 -0.58
CA PRO A 697 2.05 -3.05 -1.74
C PRO A 697 0.89 -2.57 -2.63
N GLU A 698 -0.07 -1.84 -2.07
CA GLU A 698 -1.28 -1.39 -2.78
C GLU A 698 -1.28 0.13 -3.01
N THR A 699 -1.70 0.53 -4.21
CA THR A 699 -1.58 1.93 -4.67
C THR A 699 -2.72 2.84 -4.22
N THR A 700 -3.86 2.25 -3.88
CA THR A 700 -5.11 2.87 -3.40
C THR A 700 -5.87 1.84 -2.57
N TYR A 701 -6.76 2.28 -1.66
CA TYR A 701 -7.68 1.40 -0.93
C TYR A 701 -9.11 1.93 -1.06
N ASN A 702 -10.02 1.14 -1.61
CA ASN A 702 -11.41 1.54 -1.82
C ASN A 702 -12.31 0.92 -0.75
N VAL A 703 -12.92 1.75 0.10
CA VAL A 703 -13.87 1.32 1.14
C VAL A 703 -15.26 1.80 0.76
N GLN A 704 -16.24 0.90 0.81
CA GLN A 704 -17.64 1.28 0.66
C GLN A 704 -18.20 1.72 2.02
N VAL A 705 -18.85 2.88 2.05
CA VAL A 705 -19.62 3.39 3.20
C VAL A 705 -21.09 3.02 3.03
N ILE A 706 -21.74 2.59 4.10
CA ILE A 706 -23.17 2.28 4.16
C ILE A 706 -23.93 3.30 5.05
N PRO A 707 -25.27 3.38 4.94
CA PRO A 707 -26.10 4.20 5.83
C PRO A 707 -25.93 3.84 7.30
N SER A 708 -26.43 4.71 8.17
CA SER A 708 -26.25 4.59 9.61
C SER A 708 -26.98 3.35 10.16
N MET A 709 -26.34 2.71 11.14
CA MET A 709 -26.77 1.47 11.77
C MET A 709 -27.10 1.72 13.24
N PRO A 710 -28.07 1.01 13.84
CA PRO A 710 -28.30 1.07 15.29
C PRO A 710 -27.05 0.58 16.06
N CYS A 711 -26.98 0.90 17.35
CA CYS A 711 -25.91 0.45 18.25
C CYS A 711 -26.54 -0.05 19.55
N LEU A 712 -26.15 -1.25 19.98
CA LEU A 712 -26.77 -1.99 21.07
C LEU A 712 -25.69 -2.52 22.02
N GLU A 713 -25.92 -2.35 23.31
CA GLU A 713 -25.15 -2.98 24.39
C GLU A 713 -26.01 -4.06 25.06
N ALA A 714 -25.38 -5.14 25.53
CA ALA A 714 -26.06 -6.25 26.16
C ALA A 714 -25.26 -6.83 27.33
N PHE A 715 -25.94 -7.04 28.46
CA PHE A 715 -25.36 -7.49 29.72
C PHE A 715 -26.28 -8.53 30.39
N ILE A 716 -25.71 -9.52 31.06
CA ILE A 716 -26.46 -10.51 31.85
C ILE A 716 -26.50 -10.02 33.30
N LEU A 717 -27.69 -9.95 33.88
CA LEU A 717 -27.94 -9.47 35.23
C LEU A 717 -28.45 -10.60 36.15
N ASP A 718 -27.91 -10.63 37.37
CA ASP A 718 -28.45 -11.41 38.49
C ASP A 718 -29.70 -10.74 39.09
N SER A 719 -30.41 -11.45 39.95
CA SER A 719 -31.45 -11.01 40.89
C SER A 719 -31.16 -9.70 41.64
N LYS A 720 -29.88 -9.34 41.83
CA LYS A 720 -29.43 -8.07 42.45
C LYS A 720 -29.18 -6.92 41.45
N ASN A 721 -29.43 -7.14 40.16
CA ASN A 721 -29.06 -6.25 39.03
C ASN A 721 -27.55 -6.01 38.86
N GLU A 722 -26.70 -6.91 39.36
CA GLU A 722 -25.25 -6.90 39.11
C GLU A 722 -24.92 -7.68 37.82
N THR A 723 -23.91 -7.23 37.09
CA THR A 723 -23.49 -7.87 35.82
C THR A 723 -22.68 -9.14 36.08
N VAL A 724 -23.16 -10.28 35.59
CA VAL A 724 -22.54 -11.60 35.82
C VAL A 724 -22.11 -12.25 34.50
N SER A 725 -20.87 -12.75 34.47
CA SER A 725 -20.31 -13.52 33.35
C SER A 725 -20.02 -14.98 33.68
N ASN A 726 -19.86 -15.31 34.97
CA ASN A 726 -19.56 -16.65 35.47
C ASN A 726 -20.63 -17.08 36.48
N ILE A 727 -21.31 -18.20 36.23
CA ILE A 727 -22.39 -18.74 37.07
C ILE A 727 -22.00 -20.14 37.56
N THR A 728 -22.29 -20.45 38.82
CA THR A 728 -22.01 -21.75 39.45
C THR A 728 -23.31 -22.46 39.83
N LEU A 729 -23.64 -23.56 39.15
CA LEU A 729 -24.81 -24.39 39.46
C LEU A 729 -24.39 -25.75 40.02
N PHE A 730 -25.24 -26.30 40.87
CA PHE A 730 -25.23 -27.71 41.22
C PHE A 730 -26.11 -28.53 40.26
N ALA A 731 -25.82 -29.82 40.11
CA ALA A 731 -26.59 -30.69 39.24
C ALA A 731 -28.07 -30.77 39.67
N GLY A 732 -29.00 -30.46 38.76
CA GLY A 732 -30.45 -30.42 39.02
C GLY A 732 -30.97 -29.13 39.63
N GLU A 733 -30.11 -28.15 39.91
CA GLU A 733 -30.51 -26.79 40.29
C GLU A 733 -31.01 -26.00 39.08
N SER A 734 -31.91 -25.04 39.30
CA SER A 734 -32.44 -24.14 38.28
C SER A 734 -32.38 -22.69 38.78
N LEU A 735 -31.84 -21.76 37.98
CA LEU A 735 -31.77 -20.33 38.29
C LEU A 735 -32.14 -19.47 37.08
N ASP A 736 -32.78 -18.34 37.37
CA ASP A 736 -33.29 -17.41 36.37
C ASP A 736 -32.49 -16.10 36.40
N TYR A 737 -32.01 -15.67 35.23
CA TYR A 737 -31.22 -14.46 35.02
C TYR A 737 -31.88 -13.57 33.96
N ASN A 738 -31.54 -12.28 33.93
CA ASN A 738 -32.09 -11.34 32.96
C ASN A 738 -31.03 -10.83 31.99
N LEU A 739 -31.23 -11.02 30.69
CA LEU A 739 -30.45 -10.37 29.64
C LEU A 739 -30.97 -8.95 29.43
N LYS A 740 -30.24 -7.96 29.91
CA LYS A 740 -30.50 -6.54 29.66
C LYS A 740 -29.91 -6.13 28.32
N ILE A 741 -30.78 -5.66 27.42
CA ILE A 741 -30.43 -5.15 26.10
C ILE A 741 -30.77 -3.66 26.07
N LEU A 742 -29.80 -2.80 25.74
CA LEU A 742 -29.94 -1.35 25.73
C LEU A 742 -29.64 -0.80 24.32
N ASN A 743 -30.58 -0.04 23.74
CA ASN A 743 -30.33 0.69 22.50
C ASN A 743 -29.60 2.00 22.81
N VAL A 744 -28.27 2.02 22.68
CA VAL A 744 -27.42 3.20 22.91
C VAL A 744 -27.40 4.14 21.69
N GLY A 745 -27.79 3.62 20.51
CA GLY A 745 -27.84 4.36 19.26
C GLY A 745 -28.98 5.39 19.17
N SER A 746 -28.94 6.19 18.10
CA SER A 746 -29.96 7.18 17.75
C SER A 746 -31.06 6.64 16.81
N ILE A 747 -31.00 5.36 16.44
CA ILE A 747 -31.85 4.69 15.45
C ILE A 747 -32.65 3.58 16.15
N SER A 748 -33.92 3.40 15.79
CA SER A 748 -34.72 2.29 16.30
C SER A 748 -34.20 0.93 15.82
N ILE A 749 -34.39 -0.11 16.63
CA ILE A 749 -34.07 -1.48 16.24
C ILE A 749 -35.37 -2.16 15.83
N ASP A 750 -35.48 -2.49 14.54
CA ASP A 750 -36.70 -3.02 13.93
C ASP A 750 -36.64 -4.56 13.78
N LEU A 751 -35.44 -5.14 13.88
CA LEU A 751 -35.17 -6.58 13.88
C LEU A 751 -34.24 -6.94 15.04
N LEU A 752 -34.62 -7.93 15.85
CA LEU A 752 -33.80 -8.53 16.90
C LEU A 752 -33.94 -10.06 16.86
N GLU A 753 -32.82 -10.76 16.72
CA GLU A 753 -32.74 -12.23 16.70
C GLU A 753 -31.68 -12.67 17.74
N ILE A 754 -32.08 -13.48 18.72
CA ILE A 754 -31.16 -14.04 19.72
C ILE A 754 -30.87 -15.51 19.37
N SER A 755 -29.59 -15.86 19.35
CA SER A 755 -29.10 -17.20 19.09
C SER A 755 -28.01 -17.57 20.10
N ILE A 756 -27.86 -18.86 20.38
CA ILE A 756 -26.87 -19.37 21.33
C ILE A 756 -25.92 -20.28 20.56
N GLU A 757 -24.62 -20.08 20.70
CA GLU A 757 -23.59 -21.01 20.24
C GLU A 757 -22.86 -21.61 21.45
N SER A 758 -22.63 -22.92 21.42
CA SER A 758 -21.85 -23.65 22.42
C SER A 758 -21.27 -24.92 21.78
N THR A 759 -20.30 -25.53 22.45
CA THR A 759 -19.61 -26.77 22.01
C THR A 759 -20.40 -28.06 22.28
N ILE A 760 -21.67 -27.95 22.66
CA ILE A 760 -22.50 -29.05 23.19
C ILE A 760 -23.58 -29.45 22.18
N GLU A 761 -23.91 -30.74 22.16
CA GLU A 761 -25.03 -31.27 21.37
C GLU A 761 -26.35 -30.54 21.61
N HIS A 762 -27.13 -30.37 20.54
CA HIS A 762 -28.31 -29.51 20.53
C HIS A 762 -29.42 -29.97 21.50
N SER A 763 -29.50 -31.27 21.78
CA SER A 763 -30.40 -31.86 22.77
C SER A 763 -30.07 -31.37 24.19
N LEU A 764 -28.80 -31.55 24.61
CA LEU A 764 -28.32 -31.19 25.94
C LEU A 764 -28.26 -29.67 26.15
N LYS A 765 -27.99 -28.91 25.08
CA LYS A 765 -28.05 -27.43 25.08
C LYS A 765 -29.43 -26.92 25.51
N ASN A 766 -30.50 -27.44 24.91
CA ASN A 766 -31.89 -27.05 25.23
C ASN A 766 -32.33 -27.48 26.64
N SER A 767 -31.60 -28.40 27.28
CA SER A 767 -31.82 -28.81 28.68
C SER A 767 -30.90 -28.12 29.69
N ILE A 768 -30.06 -27.17 29.26
CA ILE A 768 -29.17 -26.40 30.15
C ILE A 768 -29.49 -24.90 30.09
N ILE A 769 -29.78 -24.36 28.91
CA ILE A 769 -30.10 -22.94 28.73
C ILE A 769 -31.35 -22.78 27.86
N LYS A 770 -32.29 -21.95 28.32
CA LYS A 770 -33.44 -21.47 27.55
C LYS A 770 -33.51 -19.95 27.67
N ILE A 771 -33.93 -19.28 26.59
CA ILE A 771 -34.08 -17.83 26.54
C ILE A 771 -35.49 -17.53 26.03
N ASP A 772 -36.19 -16.62 26.71
CA ASP A 772 -37.60 -16.29 26.46
C ASP A 772 -37.76 -15.40 25.22
N THR A 773 -37.57 -16.02 24.05
CA THR A 773 -37.58 -15.32 22.76
C THR A 773 -38.98 -14.97 22.25
N GLU A 774 -40.05 -15.51 22.85
CA GLU A 774 -41.43 -15.30 22.39
C GLU A 774 -41.88 -13.84 22.54
N ASN A 775 -41.53 -13.20 23.66
CA ASN A 775 -41.92 -11.83 23.99
C ASN A 775 -41.15 -10.76 23.17
N ILE A 776 -40.08 -11.13 22.45
CA ILE A 776 -39.19 -10.17 21.75
C ILE A 776 -39.95 -9.34 20.71
N LYS A 777 -40.97 -9.94 20.06
CA LYS A 777 -41.76 -9.25 19.02
C LYS A 777 -42.54 -8.05 19.55
N ASP A 778 -42.97 -8.10 20.81
CA ASP A 778 -43.80 -7.06 21.42
C ASP A 778 -42.98 -5.83 21.82
N TYR A 779 -41.66 -5.97 21.91
CA TYR A 779 -40.71 -4.88 22.18
C TYR A 779 -40.14 -4.22 20.92
N LEU A 780 -40.49 -4.68 19.72
CA LEU A 780 -40.02 -4.10 18.46
C LEU A 780 -41.03 -3.05 17.94
N PRO A 781 -40.58 -1.85 17.51
CA PRO A 781 -39.18 -1.43 17.40
C PRO A 781 -38.62 -0.83 18.71
N ILE A 782 -37.41 -1.22 19.11
CA ILE A 782 -36.76 -0.72 20.34
C ILE A 782 -36.29 0.72 20.08
N THR A 783 -36.88 1.68 20.78
CA THR A 783 -36.59 3.11 20.58
C THR A 783 -35.19 3.50 21.10
N PRO A 784 -34.58 4.59 20.58
CA PRO A 784 -33.32 5.12 21.10
C PRO A 784 -33.36 5.34 22.62
N LYS A 785 -32.33 4.88 23.32
CA LYS A 785 -32.17 4.94 24.79
C LYS A 785 -33.17 4.13 25.62
N SER A 786 -33.98 3.27 25.00
CA SER A 786 -34.81 2.30 25.74
C SER A 786 -34.07 0.99 26.01
N GLU A 787 -34.45 0.31 27.09
CA GLU A 787 -33.93 -0.99 27.50
C GLU A 787 -35.04 -2.05 27.52
N ILE A 788 -34.65 -3.30 27.25
CA ILE A 788 -35.51 -4.48 27.37
C ILE A 788 -34.81 -5.53 28.24
N LEU A 789 -35.60 -6.35 28.93
CA LEU A 789 -35.13 -7.46 29.75
C LEU A 789 -35.69 -8.77 29.16
N VAL A 790 -34.82 -9.74 28.87
CA VAL A 790 -35.20 -11.06 28.35
C VAL A 790 -34.77 -12.13 29.35
N GLY A 791 -35.69 -13.01 29.75
CA GLY A 791 -35.41 -14.10 30.69
C GLY A 791 -34.41 -15.11 30.11
N ILE A 792 -33.43 -15.50 30.91
CA ILE A 792 -32.52 -16.64 30.69
C ILE A 792 -32.74 -17.64 31.82
N HIS A 793 -33.31 -18.79 31.50
CA HIS A 793 -33.46 -19.92 32.41
C HIS A 793 -32.25 -20.84 32.29
N LEU A 794 -31.51 -21.04 33.38
CA LEU A 794 -30.34 -21.91 33.45
C LEU A 794 -30.62 -23.12 34.35
N THR A 795 -30.19 -24.30 33.90
CA THR A 795 -30.48 -25.58 34.55
C THR A 795 -29.23 -26.47 34.56
N GLY A 796 -28.85 -26.96 35.74
CA GLY A 796 -27.64 -27.75 35.95
C GLY A 796 -27.77 -29.19 35.44
N ALA A 797 -27.93 -29.42 34.13
CA ALA A 797 -28.12 -30.77 33.61
C ALA A 797 -26.79 -31.55 33.49
N LEU A 798 -26.58 -32.47 34.44
CA LEU A 798 -25.56 -33.52 34.42
C LEU A 798 -26.22 -34.90 34.58
N ASN A 799 -25.49 -35.96 34.23
CA ASN A 799 -25.91 -37.31 34.57
C ASN A 799 -25.59 -37.58 36.06
N PHE A 800 -26.59 -37.96 36.83
CA PHE A 800 -26.46 -38.28 38.26
C PHE A 800 -25.94 -39.70 38.50
N LEU A 801 -25.86 -40.54 37.46
CA LEU A 801 -25.26 -41.88 37.55
C LEU A 801 -23.73 -41.78 37.47
N SER A 802 -23.03 -42.45 38.38
CA SER A 802 -21.60 -42.68 38.23
C SER A 802 -21.36 -43.51 36.97
N SER A 803 -20.35 -43.14 36.18
CA SER A 803 -20.07 -43.80 34.89
C SER A 803 -19.42 -45.17 35.09
N ASN A 804 -20.24 -46.17 35.41
CA ASN A 804 -19.89 -47.59 35.40
C ASN A 804 -19.61 -48.07 33.97
N GLN A 805 -18.41 -47.78 33.45
CA GLN A 805 -17.91 -48.36 32.20
C GLN A 805 -17.66 -49.86 32.36
N TYR A 806 -18.71 -50.67 32.18
CA TYR A 806 -18.57 -52.03 31.68
C TYR A 806 -18.42 -51.97 30.15
N PRO A 807 -17.27 -52.34 29.57
CA PRO A 807 -17.07 -52.32 28.12
C PRO A 807 -17.80 -53.51 27.48
N LEU A 808 -19.06 -53.30 27.09
CA LEU A 808 -19.89 -54.25 26.35
C LEU A 808 -20.21 -53.74 24.93
N ALA A 809 -19.20 -53.25 24.21
CA ALA A 809 -19.33 -52.88 22.79
C ALA A 809 -17.99 -52.76 22.01
N GLU A 810 -17.04 -53.70 22.16
CA GLU A 810 -15.94 -53.87 21.18
C GLU A 810 -15.79 -55.33 20.74
N LEU A 811 -16.82 -55.84 20.05
CA LEU A 811 -16.70 -57.08 19.28
C LEU A 811 -17.43 -56.97 17.93
N ASN A 812 -17.17 -55.93 17.14
CA ASN A 812 -17.61 -55.89 15.74
C ASN A 812 -16.93 -54.85 14.80
N SER A 813 -15.59 -54.70 14.82
CA SER A 813 -14.86 -54.38 13.57
C SER A 813 -13.32 -54.56 13.65
N LEU A 814 -12.84 -55.79 13.48
CA LEU A 814 -11.55 -56.01 12.81
C LEU A 814 -11.77 -56.91 11.60
N LYS A 815 -11.99 -56.26 10.44
CA LYS A 815 -11.96 -56.93 9.14
C LYS A 815 -10.52 -57.31 8.81
N SER A 816 -10.20 -58.59 8.84
CA SER A 816 -9.57 -59.24 7.67
C SER A 816 -9.48 -60.75 7.86
N SER A 817 -9.41 -61.45 6.73
CA SER A 817 -9.38 -62.90 6.63
C SER A 817 -8.09 -63.52 7.17
N LEU A 818 -8.26 -64.59 7.94
CA LEU A 818 -7.41 -65.79 8.00
C LEU A 818 -5.92 -65.68 8.40
N THR A 819 -5.63 -66.51 9.41
CA THR A 819 -4.48 -67.46 9.52
C THR A 819 -3.15 -67.06 10.21
N ILE A 820 -2.97 -67.73 11.37
CA ILE A 820 -1.81 -68.57 11.78
C ILE A 820 -0.76 -68.02 12.76
N SER A 821 -0.57 -68.83 13.82
CA SER A 821 0.56 -69.00 14.76
C SER A 821 1.05 -67.85 15.65
N GLY A 822 0.89 -68.06 16.96
CA GLY A 822 1.98 -68.67 17.73
C GLY A 822 2.70 -67.76 18.77
N PRO A 823 3.11 -68.27 19.97
CA PRO A 823 3.39 -67.40 21.12
C PRO A 823 4.81 -67.50 21.72
N SER A 824 5.26 -66.47 22.47
CA SER A 824 5.96 -66.64 23.77
C SER A 824 6.39 -65.32 24.46
N SER A 825 5.80 -65.06 25.63
CA SER A 825 6.46 -64.89 26.95
C SER A 825 7.63 -63.90 27.24
N TYR A 826 7.44 -63.18 28.36
CA TYR A 826 8.43 -62.78 29.41
C TYR A 826 9.22 -61.45 29.31
N PRO A 827 9.66 -60.86 30.47
CA PRO A 827 9.57 -59.42 30.73
C PRO A 827 10.91 -58.70 30.96
N SER A 828 10.87 -57.38 31.12
CA SER A 828 12.05 -56.54 31.41
C SER A 828 12.00 -55.89 32.80
N LEU A 829 13.15 -55.92 33.50
CA LEU A 829 13.38 -55.26 34.80
C LEU A 829 13.82 -53.77 34.63
N PRO A 830 13.75 -52.94 35.71
CA PRO A 830 14.03 -51.51 35.68
C PRO A 830 15.41 -51.11 36.27
N SER A 831 15.83 -49.85 36.12
CA SER A 831 16.69 -49.04 37.05
C SER A 831 17.18 -47.72 36.37
N PRO A 832 17.88 -46.78 37.04
CA PRO A 832 17.46 -46.05 38.26
C PRO A 832 17.84 -44.53 38.27
N LYS A 833 17.22 -43.73 39.18
CA LYS A 833 17.84 -42.74 40.12
C LYS A 833 16.97 -41.51 40.47
N GLN A 834 16.72 -41.36 41.79
CA GLN A 834 16.93 -40.16 42.65
C GLN A 834 16.02 -38.91 42.51
N ARG A 835 15.63 -38.19 43.59
CA ARG A 835 15.63 -38.43 45.06
C ARG A 835 14.77 -37.32 45.75
N ASN A 836 14.46 -37.50 47.05
CA ASN A 836 13.86 -36.53 48.01
C ASN A 836 12.32 -36.35 47.92
N GLU A 837 11.54 -36.17 49.01
CA GLU A 837 11.88 -36.06 50.44
C GLU A 837 10.77 -36.55 51.43
N ARG A 838 11.21 -37.15 52.55
CA ARG A 838 10.64 -37.21 53.94
C ARG A 838 9.14 -37.46 54.27
N LEU A 839 8.92 -38.55 55.04
CA LEU A 839 8.29 -38.67 56.40
C LEU A 839 6.87 -38.10 56.69
N SER A 840 5.95 -38.72 57.47
CA SER A 840 5.86 -40.09 58.04
C SER A 840 4.39 -40.60 58.26
N PRO A 841 3.81 -40.95 59.46
CA PRO A 841 3.23 -42.30 59.54
C PRO A 841 1.85 -42.51 60.25
N MET A 842 1.31 -43.73 60.07
CA MET A 842 0.24 -44.41 60.84
C MET A 842 -1.19 -43.80 60.72
N THR A 843 -2.28 -44.57 60.70
CA THR A 843 -2.64 -45.73 61.53
C THR A 843 -3.58 -46.71 60.80
N ALA A 844 -3.71 -47.94 61.33
CA ALA A 844 -4.63 -48.95 60.83
C ALA A 844 -5.87 -49.05 61.72
N SER A 845 -7.03 -49.40 61.14
CA SER A 845 -8.09 -50.08 61.88
C SER A 845 -8.75 -51.17 61.02
N SER A 846 -8.97 -52.32 61.64
CA SER A 846 -9.68 -53.47 61.08
C SER A 846 -11.17 -53.38 61.39
N PHE A 847 -12.02 -54.12 60.66
CA PHE A 847 -12.70 -55.32 61.18
C PHE A 847 -13.56 -56.00 60.11
N ARG A 848 -13.99 -57.24 60.38
CA ARG A 848 -14.66 -58.15 59.42
C ARG A 848 -16.10 -58.48 59.83
N SER A 849 -16.98 -58.55 58.85
CA SER A 849 -18.10 -59.50 58.71
C SER A 849 -18.50 -59.45 57.22
N GLY A 850 -19.08 -60.47 56.57
CA GLY A 850 -19.50 -61.79 57.02
C GLY A 850 -20.48 -62.37 55.98
N GLU A 851 -20.00 -62.63 54.75
CA GLU A 851 -20.86 -62.95 53.60
C GLU A 851 -21.63 -64.28 53.77
N SER A 852 -22.96 -64.19 53.73
CA SER A 852 -23.85 -65.36 53.66
C SER A 852 -25.11 -65.08 52.83
N SER A 853 -24.94 -64.75 51.55
CA SER A 853 -25.97 -65.01 50.54
C SER A 853 -25.37 -65.16 49.15
N LEU A 854 -25.58 -66.31 48.53
CA LEU A 854 -25.22 -66.58 47.14
C LEU A 854 -26.30 -65.96 46.23
N ASN A 855 -26.13 -64.70 45.81
CA ASN A 855 -26.72 -64.17 44.55
C ASN A 855 -26.26 -62.76 44.13
N SER A 856 -25.64 -61.94 44.99
CA SER A 856 -25.27 -60.55 44.64
C SER A 856 -23.81 -60.40 44.16
N ASN A 857 -23.52 -60.73 42.90
CA ASN A 857 -22.18 -60.58 42.31
C ASN A 857 -22.04 -59.35 41.38
N CYS A 858 -22.96 -58.39 41.46
CA CYS A 858 -23.09 -57.28 40.51
C CYS A 858 -22.90 -55.87 41.10
N SER A 859 -22.14 -55.73 42.20
CA SER A 859 -21.66 -54.42 42.69
C SER A 859 -20.48 -54.59 43.67
N ARG A 860 -19.24 -54.56 43.19
CA ARG A 860 -18.06 -54.44 44.07
C ARG A 860 -17.72 -52.98 44.28
N TYR A 861 -17.78 -52.53 45.54
CA TYR A 861 -17.35 -51.21 45.98
C TYR A 861 -15.96 -50.82 45.42
N ARG A 862 -15.89 -49.66 44.78
CA ARG A 862 -14.65 -48.88 44.63
C ARG A 862 -14.67 -47.69 45.59
N SER A 863 -13.51 -47.27 46.05
CA SER A 863 -13.35 -46.07 46.88
C SER A 863 -13.73 -44.79 46.10
N PRO A 864 -14.46 -43.84 46.70
CA PRO A 864 -14.98 -42.65 46.01
C PRO A 864 -13.95 -41.52 45.88
N THR A 865 -12.71 -41.83 45.47
CA THR A 865 -11.58 -40.88 45.57
C THR A 865 -11.43 -39.91 44.39
N ASP A 866 -12.08 -40.15 43.24
CA ASP A 866 -11.95 -39.32 42.03
C ASP A 866 -13.29 -39.12 41.29
N ILE A 867 -14.22 -38.31 41.85
CA ILE A 867 -15.55 -38.06 41.23
C ILE A 867 -15.95 -36.57 41.15
N THR A 868 -14.99 -35.65 41.21
CA THR A 868 -15.19 -34.21 40.98
C THR A 868 -15.09 -33.86 39.49
N SER A 869 -16.03 -34.38 38.68
CA SER A 869 -16.16 -34.02 37.27
C SER A 869 -16.75 -32.61 37.09
N LEU A 870 -15.94 -31.58 37.36
CA LEU A 870 -16.29 -30.18 37.08
C LEU A 870 -16.54 -30.02 35.57
N LYS A 871 -17.77 -29.66 35.18
CA LYS A 871 -18.11 -29.37 33.78
C LYS A 871 -18.26 -27.87 33.58
N VAL A 872 -17.24 -27.26 32.97
CA VAL A 872 -17.28 -25.87 32.51
C VAL A 872 -17.92 -25.83 31.12
N ILE A 873 -18.88 -24.93 30.92
CA ILE A 873 -19.62 -24.78 29.67
C ILE A 873 -19.65 -23.30 29.31
N GLU A 874 -19.05 -22.93 28.18
CA GLU A 874 -19.15 -21.57 27.65
C GLU A 874 -20.30 -21.47 26.64
N PHE A 875 -21.21 -20.52 26.90
CA PHE A 875 -22.28 -20.12 26.00
C PHE A 875 -21.95 -18.76 25.40
N ASN A 876 -21.95 -18.67 24.08
CA ASN A 876 -21.86 -17.42 23.34
C ASN A 876 -23.27 -17.04 22.87
N ILE A 877 -23.89 -16.07 23.54
CA ILE A 877 -25.20 -15.54 23.20
C ILE A 877 -24.99 -14.46 22.13
N LYS A 878 -25.32 -14.81 20.88
CA LYS A 878 -25.24 -13.93 19.71
C LYS A 878 -26.59 -13.23 19.50
N ILE A 879 -26.57 -11.91 19.63
CA ILE A 879 -27.71 -11.04 19.41
C ILE A 879 -27.48 -10.33 18.07
N LYS A 880 -28.24 -10.71 17.04
CA LYS A 880 -28.24 -10.10 15.71
C LYS A 880 -29.34 -9.03 15.67
N TYR A 881 -29.02 -7.83 15.21
CA TYR A 881 -29.95 -6.71 15.23
C TYR A 881 -29.82 -5.80 13.99
N ALA A 882 -30.91 -5.18 13.58
CA ALA A 882 -30.98 -4.27 12.44
C ALA A 882 -32.10 -3.23 12.63
N GLY A 883 -32.01 -2.10 11.95
CA GLY A 883 -33.07 -1.10 11.87
C GLY A 883 -32.70 0.07 10.97
N GLY A 884 -33.69 0.91 10.65
CA GLY A 884 -33.54 2.12 9.85
C GLY A 884 -32.98 1.90 8.44
N GLU A 885 -32.30 2.91 7.90
CA GLU A 885 -31.77 2.90 6.52
C GLU A 885 -30.71 1.79 6.29
N GLY A 886 -29.93 1.45 7.32
CA GLY A 886 -28.97 0.36 7.27
C GLY A 886 -29.62 -1.02 7.04
N MET A 887 -30.81 -1.25 7.62
CA MET A 887 -31.61 -2.45 7.36
C MET A 887 -32.18 -2.44 5.93
N ALA A 888 -32.65 -1.29 5.43
CA ALA A 888 -33.12 -1.15 4.05
C ALA A 888 -31.99 -1.41 3.03
N ALA A 889 -30.75 -1.01 3.35
CA ALA A 889 -29.54 -1.33 2.59
C ALA A 889 -29.11 -2.81 2.69
N GLY A 890 -29.78 -3.62 3.53
CA GLY A 890 -29.55 -5.05 3.66
C GLY A 890 -28.43 -5.44 4.62
N TYR A 891 -28.17 -4.65 5.68
CA TYR A 891 -27.17 -4.93 6.69
C TYR A 891 -27.78 -5.11 8.09
N CYS A 892 -27.09 -5.89 8.94
CA CYS A 892 -27.36 -6.10 10.36
C CYS A 892 -26.05 -6.09 11.16
N ARG A 893 -26.11 -5.85 12.46
CA ARG A 893 -24.99 -6.01 13.40
C ARG A 893 -25.17 -7.26 14.24
N ILE A 894 -24.08 -7.74 14.83
CA ILE A 894 -24.08 -8.86 15.77
C ILE A 894 -23.22 -8.45 16.98
N ILE A 895 -23.78 -8.61 18.19
CA ILE A 895 -23.02 -8.56 19.43
C ILE A 895 -23.05 -9.95 20.09
N SER A 896 -21.99 -10.28 20.82
CA SER A 896 -21.82 -11.55 21.53
C SER A 896 -21.63 -11.29 23.02
N CYS A 897 -22.48 -11.89 23.85
CA CYS A 897 -22.27 -11.98 25.30
C CYS A 897 -21.75 -13.38 25.63
N VAL A 898 -20.64 -13.48 26.37
CA VAL A 898 -20.09 -14.76 26.81
C VAL A 898 -20.55 -15.04 28.24
N LEU A 899 -21.11 -16.23 28.45
CA LEU A 899 -21.52 -16.74 29.75
C LEU A 899 -20.78 -18.06 30.03
N SER A 900 -20.03 -18.13 31.12
CA SER A 900 -19.40 -19.36 31.59
C SER A 900 -20.25 -19.99 32.70
N LEU A 901 -20.69 -21.22 32.49
CA LEU A 901 -21.46 -22.00 33.45
C LEU A 901 -20.61 -23.15 34.00
N ASN A 902 -20.35 -23.11 35.30
CA ASN A 902 -19.65 -24.16 36.04
C ASN A 902 -20.69 -25.06 36.72
N ILE A 903 -20.83 -26.31 36.27
CA ILE A 903 -21.75 -27.27 36.89
C ILE A 903 -20.96 -28.24 37.79
N PHE A 904 -21.35 -28.31 39.06
CA PHE A 904 -20.85 -29.24 40.07
C PHE A 904 -21.82 -30.40 40.27
N ASN A 905 -21.31 -31.59 40.59
CA ASN A 905 -22.13 -32.71 41.04
C ASN A 905 -22.75 -32.38 42.41
N SER A 906 -24.05 -32.66 42.58
CA SER A 906 -24.77 -32.53 43.86
C SER A 906 -24.94 -33.90 44.51
N VAL A 907 -25.81 -34.70 43.91
CA VAL A 907 -26.12 -36.09 44.25
C VAL A 907 -25.46 -36.99 43.22
N LEU A 908 -24.84 -38.08 43.65
CA LEU A 908 -24.34 -39.11 42.74
C LEU A 908 -24.86 -40.49 43.15
N VAL A 909 -25.41 -41.23 42.18
CA VAL A 909 -25.81 -42.63 42.34
C VAL A 909 -24.65 -43.52 41.90
N THR A 910 -24.06 -44.28 42.82
CA THR A 910 -22.90 -45.15 42.54
C THR A 910 -23.28 -46.57 42.18
N GLY A 911 -24.46 -47.03 42.60
CA GLY A 911 -25.00 -48.36 42.35
C GLY A 911 -26.53 -48.36 42.40
N TRP A 912 -27.15 -49.34 41.74
CA TRP A 912 -28.59 -49.54 41.75
C TRP A 912 -28.94 -51.02 41.67
N ASP A 913 -30.05 -51.40 42.32
CA ASP A 913 -30.55 -52.77 42.39
C ASP A 913 -32.09 -52.75 42.42
N VAL A 914 -32.74 -53.85 42.07
CA VAL A 914 -34.21 -53.95 42.00
C VAL A 914 -34.69 -55.08 42.89
N LEU A 915 -35.43 -54.72 43.94
CA LEU A 915 -36.04 -55.67 44.87
C LEU A 915 -37.56 -55.71 44.71
N GLN A 916 -38.16 -56.87 44.96
CA GLN A 916 -39.61 -57.01 45.02
C GLN A 916 -40.16 -56.24 46.24
N ALA A 917 -41.29 -55.55 46.06
CA ALA A 917 -41.98 -54.87 47.16
C ALA A 917 -43.00 -55.80 47.84
N GLU A 918 -43.53 -55.34 48.98
CA GLU A 918 -44.62 -55.99 49.72
C GLU A 918 -45.98 -55.94 48.99
N THR A 919 -46.06 -55.29 47.82
CA THR A 919 -47.27 -55.25 46.99
C THR A 919 -46.92 -55.60 45.54
N GLY A 920 -47.75 -56.44 44.90
CA GLY A 920 -47.53 -56.90 43.53
C GLY A 920 -47.48 -55.79 42.47
N SER A 921 -48.07 -54.62 42.75
CA SER A 921 -48.08 -53.44 41.88
C SER A 921 -46.80 -52.61 41.91
N GLN A 922 -45.93 -52.80 42.90
CA GLN A 922 -44.72 -51.97 43.09
C GLN A 922 -43.44 -52.82 43.12
N PHE A 923 -42.30 -52.14 43.07
CA PHE A 923 -40.98 -52.67 43.36
C PHE A 923 -40.15 -51.60 44.11
N TYR A 924 -39.10 -52.03 44.79
CA TYR A 924 -38.13 -51.12 45.41
C TYR A 924 -36.90 -50.98 44.51
N LEU A 925 -36.73 -49.80 43.91
CA LEU A 925 -35.48 -49.40 43.28
C LEU A 925 -34.50 -48.98 44.40
N VAL A 926 -33.53 -49.83 44.68
CA VAL A 926 -32.53 -49.56 45.72
C VAL A 926 -31.37 -48.81 45.10
N LEU A 927 -31.09 -47.61 45.58
CA LEU A 927 -30.05 -46.71 45.05
C LEU A 927 -28.97 -46.48 46.11
N ASP A 928 -27.70 -46.65 45.72
CA ASP A 928 -26.56 -46.22 46.52
C ASP A 928 -26.27 -44.76 46.17
N VAL A 929 -26.60 -43.83 47.07
CA VAL A 929 -26.58 -42.38 46.85
C VAL A 929 -25.51 -41.73 47.71
N VAL A 930 -24.71 -40.85 47.10
CA VAL A 930 -23.60 -40.12 47.75
C VAL A 930 -23.85 -38.61 47.67
N ASN A 931 -23.63 -37.91 48.79
CA ASN A 931 -23.57 -36.44 48.81
C ASN A 931 -22.20 -35.99 48.29
N VAL A 932 -22.14 -35.36 47.11
CA VAL A 932 -20.89 -34.85 46.51
C VAL A 932 -20.67 -33.36 46.82
N THR A 933 -21.58 -32.73 47.55
CA THR A 933 -21.42 -31.34 48.04
C THR A 933 -20.58 -31.30 49.33
N ASN A 934 -19.94 -30.16 49.60
CA ASN A 934 -19.15 -29.92 50.82
C ASN A 934 -20.02 -29.40 51.99
N GLN A 935 -21.31 -29.74 52.01
CA GLN A 935 -22.31 -29.21 52.94
C GLN A 935 -23.32 -30.32 53.28
N GLU A 936 -24.00 -30.20 54.42
CA GLU A 936 -25.09 -31.11 54.78
C GLU A 936 -26.26 -30.98 53.79
N MET A 937 -26.74 -32.13 53.30
CA MET A 937 -27.79 -32.20 52.29
C MET A 937 -28.99 -32.98 52.82
N GLU A 938 -30.19 -32.39 52.74
CA GLU A 938 -31.44 -33.12 52.92
C GLU A 938 -31.89 -33.70 51.57
N LEU A 939 -32.03 -35.03 51.50
CA LEU A 939 -32.49 -35.76 50.32
C LEU A 939 -33.89 -36.35 50.56
N LYS A 940 -34.88 -35.85 49.82
CA LYS A 940 -36.27 -36.33 49.78
C LYS A 940 -36.45 -37.30 48.60
N TYR A 941 -36.74 -38.56 48.90
CA TYR A 941 -36.79 -39.64 47.90
C TYR A 941 -38.12 -40.40 47.81
N ALA A 942 -39.05 -40.21 48.76
CA ALA A 942 -40.42 -40.70 48.68
C ALA A 942 -41.39 -39.77 49.41
N THR A 943 -42.70 -40.00 49.24
CA THR A 943 -43.79 -39.06 49.61
C THR A 943 -43.84 -38.63 51.08
N ASN A 944 -43.17 -39.36 51.98
CA ASN A 944 -42.94 -38.98 53.39
C ASN A 944 -41.56 -39.45 53.91
N LYS A 945 -40.54 -39.58 53.04
CA LYS A 945 -39.19 -40.03 53.43
C LYS A 945 -38.12 -39.04 52.99
N SER A 946 -37.38 -38.50 53.96
CA SER A 946 -36.12 -37.78 53.76
C SER A 946 -35.00 -38.37 54.61
N ILE A 947 -33.76 -38.15 54.19
CA ILE A 947 -32.54 -38.39 54.96
C ILE A 947 -31.68 -37.12 54.93
N LEU A 948 -30.92 -36.89 56.01
CA LEU A 948 -29.84 -35.91 56.04
C LEU A 948 -28.52 -36.64 55.76
N MET A 949 -27.63 -36.04 54.97
CA MET A 949 -26.36 -36.64 54.56
C MET A 949 -25.21 -35.63 54.78
N GLU A 950 -24.16 -36.03 55.49
CA GLU A 950 -22.93 -35.23 55.64
C GLU A 950 -22.10 -35.20 54.34
N GLU A 951 -21.02 -34.42 54.30
CA GLU A 951 -20.11 -34.35 53.14
C GLU A 951 -19.55 -35.74 52.79
N LYS A 952 -19.69 -36.17 51.52
CA LYS A 952 -19.18 -37.46 50.98
C LYS A 952 -19.77 -38.71 51.63
N GLU A 953 -20.82 -38.57 52.44
CA GLU A 953 -21.53 -39.69 53.05
C GLU A 953 -22.36 -40.45 52.00
N SER A 954 -22.45 -41.77 52.15
CA SER A 954 -23.13 -42.67 51.21
C SER A 954 -24.24 -43.48 51.89
N TYR A 955 -25.47 -43.38 51.40
CA TYR A 955 -26.64 -44.11 51.89
C TYR A 955 -27.25 -45.00 50.82
N ARG A 956 -27.69 -46.20 51.22
CA ARG A 956 -28.45 -47.13 50.36
C ARG A 956 -29.95 -46.94 50.64
N ILE A 957 -30.69 -46.32 49.71
CA ILE A 957 -32.10 -45.97 49.88
C ILE A 957 -33.03 -46.84 49.01
N PRO A 958 -34.12 -47.42 49.55
CA PRO A 958 -35.15 -48.08 48.76
C PRO A 958 -36.24 -47.08 48.34
N VAL A 959 -36.26 -46.74 47.05
CA VAL A 959 -37.30 -45.90 46.45
C VAL A 959 -38.44 -46.81 45.96
N PRO A 960 -39.69 -46.65 46.44
CA PRO A 960 -40.84 -47.37 45.89
C PRO A 960 -41.19 -46.80 44.51
N VAL A 961 -41.35 -47.69 43.52
CA VAL A 961 -41.69 -47.35 42.13
C VAL A 961 -42.81 -48.28 41.67
N ASP A 962 -43.77 -47.76 40.90
CA ASP A 962 -44.83 -48.58 40.31
C ASP A 962 -44.27 -49.40 39.15
N ARG A 963 -44.70 -50.66 39.02
CA ARG A 963 -44.26 -51.52 37.92
C ARG A 963 -44.71 -50.97 36.57
N PHE A 964 -43.84 -51.11 35.57
CA PHE A 964 -44.11 -50.70 34.20
C PHE A 964 -45.16 -51.63 33.56
N LEU A 965 -46.27 -51.04 33.12
CA LEU A 965 -47.36 -51.74 32.45
C LEU A 965 -47.01 -51.99 30.98
N ILE A 966 -46.82 -53.27 30.62
CA ILE A 966 -46.38 -53.72 29.29
C ILE A 966 -47.37 -53.32 28.16
N HIS A 967 -48.62 -52.96 28.46
CA HIS A 967 -49.64 -52.57 27.47
C HIS A 967 -49.28 -51.35 26.60
N SER A 968 -48.21 -50.62 26.92
CA SER A 968 -47.72 -49.45 26.19
C SER A 968 -46.78 -49.77 25.00
N LEU A 969 -46.29 -51.02 24.89
CA LEU A 969 -45.18 -51.42 23.99
C LEU A 969 -45.57 -51.87 22.56
N GLU A 970 -46.81 -51.70 22.09
CA GLU A 970 -47.35 -52.39 20.90
C GLU A 970 -46.84 -51.95 19.49
N GLN A 971 -45.66 -51.34 19.36
CA GLN A 971 -45.07 -51.03 18.04
C GLN A 971 -43.66 -51.60 17.79
N VAL A 972 -43.17 -52.47 18.67
CA VAL A 972 -41.76 -52.87 18.65
C VAL A 972 -41.54 -54.22 17.95
N SER A 973 -40.60 -54.26 17.00
CA SER A 973 -40.22 -55.42 16.20
C SER A 973 -39.54 -56.51 17.03
N SER A 974 -39.81 -57.78 16.71
CA SER A 974 -39.18 -58.92 17.38
C SER A 974 -37.71 -59.09 16.97
N GLY A 975 -36.80 -58.57 17.79
CA GLY A 975 -35.34 -58.66 17.64
C GLY A 975 -34.60 -57.96 18.78
N GLU A 976 -33.26 -57.89 18.70
CA GLU A 976 -32.42 -57.22 19.73
C GLU A 976 -32.78 -55.74 19.91
N GLU A 977 -33.21 -55.06 18.84
CA GLU A 977 -33.73 -53.68 18.87
C GLU A 977 -34.92 -53.53 19.84
N GLY A 978 -35.76 -54.55 19.96
CA GLY A 978 -36.95 -54.47 20.81
C GLY A 978 -36.67 -54.60 22.31
N GLN A 979 -35.58 -55.28 22.68
CA GLN A 979 -35.12 -55.31 24.06
C GLN A 979 -34.49 -53.96 24.45
N ALA A 980 -33.81 -53.29 23.51
CA ALA A 980 -33.25 -51.95 23.73
C ALA A 980 -34.36 -50.87 23.89
N ASP A 981 -35.42 -50.90 23.09
CA ASP A 981 -36.54 -49.97 23.23
C ASP A 981 -37.31 -50.22 24.55
N MET A 982 -37.57 -51.49 24.92
CA MET A 982 -38.16 -51.83 26.22
C MET A 982 -37.31 -51.31 27.40
N VAL A 983 -35.99 -51.46 27.36
CA VAL A 983 -35.07 -50.90 28.37
C VAL A 983 -35.13 -49.36 28.39
N SER A 984 -35.26 -48.71 27.22
CA SER A 984 -35.38 -47.26 27.09
C SER A 984 -36.69 -46.72 27.68
N GLN A 985 -37.81 -47.42 27.45
CA GLN A 985 -39.12 -47.06 27.97
C GLN A 985 -39.25 -47.33 29.48
N CYS A 986 -38.73 -48.46 29.97
CA CYS A 986 -38.60 -48.70 31.42
C CYS A 986 -37.72 -47.64 32.10
N ASN A 987 -36.61 -47.24 31.46
CA ASN A 987 -35.78 -46.13 31.93
C ASN A 987 -36.53 -44.80 32.00
N LYS A 988 -37.34 -44.49 30.98
CA LYS A 988 -38.15 -43.27 30.95
C LYS A 988 -39.22 -43.28 32.05
N HIS A 989 -39.93 -44.38 32.24
CA HIS A 989 -40.91 -44.57 33.32
C HIS A 989 -40.28 -44.39 34.71
N ILE A 990 -39.12 -45.01 34.95
CA ILE A 990 -38.36 -44.84 36.18
C ILE A 990 -37.91 -43.37 36.35
N ALA A 991 -37.43 -42.71 35.30
CA ALA A 991 -37.00 -41.30 35.35
C ALA A 991 -38.14 -40.31 35.62
N GLU A 992 -39.38 -40.67 35.26
CA GLU A 992 -40.58 -39.88 35.50
C GLU A 992 -41.11 -40.04 36.93
N GLN A 993 -41.02 -41.25 37.51
CA GLN A 993 -41.43 -41.52 38.90
C GLN A 993 -40.36 -41.21 39.96
N VAL A 994 -39.08 -41.48 39.68
CA VAL A 994 -37.97 -41.33 40.64
C VAL A 994 -37.42 -39.90 40.60
N LEU A 995 -38.01 -39.05 41.43
CA LEU A 995 -37.63 -37.64 41.61
C LEU A 995 -36.90 -37.43 42.93
N LEU A 996 -35.58 -37.57 42.92
CA LEU A 996 -34.72 -37.31 44.08
C LEU A 996 -34.58 -35.79 44.27
N ARG A 997 -35.30 -35.22 45.24
CA ARG A 997 -35.21 -33.79 45.55
C ARG A 997 -34.17 -33.56 46.63
N TRP A 998 -33.15 -32.77 46.34
CA TRP A 998 -32.09 -32.42 47.28
C TRP A 998 -32.18 -30.94 47.67
N SER A 999 -31.84 -30.63 48.92
CA SER A 999 -31.70 -29.24 49.40
C SER A 999 -30.51 -29.13 50.35
N VAL A 1000 -29.72 -28.07 50.19
CA VAL A 1000 -28.52 -27.76 50.95
C VAL A 1000 -28.69 -26.40 51.61
N ASN A 1001 -28.49 -26.35 52.93
CA ASN A 1001 -28.58 -25.11 53.70
C ASN A 1001 -27.21 -24.42 53.72
N SER A 1002 -27.19 -23.12 53.38
CA SER A 1002 -26.00 -22.28 53.51
C SER A 1002 -25.85 -21.77 54.95
N TYR A 1003 -24.61 -21.61 55.41
CA TYR A 1003 -24.30 -21.16 56.78
C TYR A 1003 -24.28 -19.62 56.96
N ASP A 1004 -24.33 -18.87 55.86
CA ASP A 1004 -24.49 -17.41 55.81
C ASP A 1004 -25.78 -17.08 55.02
N ASP A 1005 -26.46 -15.96 55.35
CA ASP A 1005 -27.77 -15.39 54.88
C ASP A 1005 -28.10 -15.45 53.36
N LEU A 1006 -27.89 -16.60 52.74
CA LEU A 1006 -28.08 -16.93 51.34
C LEU A 1006 -29.29 -17.86 51.21
N PRO A 1007 -30.05 -17.77 50.10
CA PRO A 1007 -31.17 -18.68 49.88
C PRO A 1007 -30.69 -20.14 49.87
N ALA A 1008 -31.44 -21.02 50.54
CA ALA A 1008 -31.17 -22.45 50.52
C ALA A 1008 -31.21 -22.98 49.08
N ARG A 1009 -30.15 -23.67 48.67
CA ARG A 1009 -30.01 -24.21 47.31
C ARG A 1009 -30.72 -25.54 47.23
N TRP A 1010 -31.44 -25.78 46.14
CA TRP A 1010 -32.19 -27.02 45.97
C TRP A 1010 -32.24 -27.42 44.50
N GLY A 1011 -32.49 -28.70 44.25
CA GLY A 1011 -32.58 -29.24 42.92
C GLY A 1011 -33.29 -30.58 42.86
N VAL A 1012 -33.50 -31.06 41.63
CA VAL A 1012 -34.14 -32.34 41.37
C VAL A 1012 -33.22 -33.20 40.51
N ALA A 1013 -32.74 -34.30 41.09
CA ALA A 1013 -32.02 -35.33 40.38
C ALA A 1013 -33.01 -36.32 39.74
N LYS A 1014 -32.96 -36.42 38.41
CA LYS A 1014 -33.71 -37.39 37.59
C LYS A 1014 -32.74 -38.40 37.02
N LEU A 1015 -33.05 -39.69 37.16
CA LEU A 1015 -32.16 -40.77 36.75
C LEU A 1015 -32.51 -41.26 35.35
N TYR A 1016 -31.66 -40.98 34.37
CA TYR A 1016 -31.82 -41.43 32.99
C TYR A 1016 -30.72 -42.42 32.62
N GLY A 1017 -31.08 -43.54 31.97
CA GLY A 1017 -30.10 -44.49 31.43
C GLY A 1017 -29.51 -45.46 32.46
N LEU A 1018 -30.30 -45.89 33.45
CA LEU A 1018 -29.98 -47.03 34.31
C LEU A 1018 -29.81 -48.30 33.46
N THR A 1019 -28.72 -49.02 33.65
CA THR A 1019 -28.54 -50.34 33.03
C THR A 1019 -29.30 -51.38 33.84
N LEU A 1020 -30.44 -51.83 33.32
CA LEU A 1020 -31.25 -52.89 33.93
C LEU A 1020 -30.85 -54.23 33.31
N CYS A 1021 -30.44 -55.20 34.13
CA CYS A 1021 -30.20 -56.56 33.64
C CYS A 1021 -31.54 -57.28 33.39
N PRO A 1022 -31.58 -58.39 32.62
CA PRO A 1022 -32.82 -59.12 32.34
C PRO A 1022 -33.61 -59.50 33.60
N GLN A 1023 -32.92 -59.90 34.67
CA GLN A 1023 -33.52 -60.28 35.96
C GLN A 1023 -34.16 -59.07 36.68
N MET A 1024 -33.62 -57.86 36.51
CA MET A 1024 -34.21 -56.63 37.03
C MET A 1024 -35.44 -56.24 36.21
N LEU A 1025 -35.40 -56.39 34.88
CA LEU A 1025 -36.53 -56.09 33.99
C LEU A 1025 -37.76 -56.95 34.31
N ASP A 1026 -37.57 -58.24 34.63
CA ASP A 1026 -38.64 -59.15 35.05
C ASP A 1026 -39.36 -58.69 36.35
N ILE A 1027 -38.71 -57.88 37.19
CA ILE A 1027 -39.29 -57.31 38.42
C ILE A 1027 -39.90 -55.93 38.16
N VAL A 1028 -39.23 -55.10 37.35
CA VAL A 1028 -39.70 -53.75 36.96
C VAL A 1028 -41.01 -53.82 36.17
N CYS A 1029 -41.19 -54.86 35.34
CA CYS A 1029 -42.39 -55.03 34.53
C CYS A 1029 -43.49 -55.82 35.28
N THR A 1030 -44.75 -55.61 34.90
CA THR A 1030 -45.87 -56.47 35.35
C THR A 1030 -45.90 -57.80 34.59
N SER A 1031 -46.29 -58.89 35.25
CA SER A 1031 -46.57 -60.17 34.56
C SER A 1031 -47.60 -59.96 33.44
N PRO A 1032 -47.37 -60.47 32.21
CA PRO A 1032 -48.32 -60.33 31.11
C PRO A 1032 -49.54 -61.27 31.21
N ILE A 1033 -49.55 -62.17 32.20
CA ILE A 1033 -50.54 -63.24 32.38
C ILE A 1033 -50.96 -63.30 33.86
N TYR A 1034 -52.25 -63.48 34.10
CA TYR A 1034 -52.87 -63.62 35.42
C TYR A 1034 -53.37 -65.06 35.64
N TRP A 1035 -53.21 -65.57 36.86
CA TRP A 1035 -53.56 -66.95 37.25
C TRP A 1035 -54.78 -66.98 38.18
N GLU A 1036 -55.74 -67.85 37.87
CA GLU A 1036 -56.89 -68.16 38.74
C GLU A 1036 -56.97 -69.67 38.93
N ILE A 1037 -56.99 -70.14 40.18
CA ILE A 1037 -56.88 -71.57 40.52
C ILE A 1037 -57.94 -71.93 41.56
N ASN A 1038 -58.72 -72.97 41.25
CA ASN A 1038 -59.66 -73.60 42.18
C ASN A 1038 -59.27 -75.07 42.43
N LEU A 1039 -59.47 -75.55 43.66
CA LEU A 1039 -59.38 -76.96 44.06
C LEU A 1039 -60.73 -77.39 44.61
N ASN A 1040 -61.30 -78.48 44.08
CA ASN A 1040 -62.59 -79.02 44.53
C ASN A 1040 -63.72 -77.95 44.62
N GLU A 1041 -63.73 -77.02 43.67
CA GLU A 1041 -64.66 -75.88 43.57
C GLU A 1041 -64.42 -74.71 44.56
N GLU A 1042 -63.44 -74.81 45.46
CA GLU A 1042 -62.95 -73.69 46.28
C GLU A 1042 -61.85 -72.89 45.55
N LYS A 1043 -61.95 -71.55 45.58
CA LYS A 1043 -61.02 -70.63 44.89
C LYS A 1043 -59.86 -70.22 45.81
N ILE A 1044 -58.63 -70.51 45.39
CA ILE A 1044 -57.43 -70.37 46.23
C ILE A 1044 -56.48 -69.26 45.76
N VAL A 1045 -56.38 -69.03 44.45
CA VAL A 1045 -55.49 -67.99 43.90
C VAL A 1045 -56.27 -66.95 43.10
N SER A 1046 -56.11 -65.71 43.53
CA SER A 1046 -56.46 -64.46 42.85
C SER A 1046 -55.44 -63.44 43.31
N GLU A 1047 -54.71 -62.78 42.40
CA GLU A 1047 -53.61 -61.83 42.71
C GLU A 1047 -54.03 -60.53 43.43
N CYS A 1048 -55.16 -60.54 44.15
CA CYS A 1048 -55.70 -59.41 44.91
C CYS A 1048 -55.91 -59.69 46.40
N ASP A 1049 -55.79 -60.94 46.88
CA ASP A 1049 -56.03 -61.32 48.28
C ASP A 1049 -54.96 -62.30 48.82
N GLU A 1050 -53.80 -61.78 49.25
CA GLU A 1050 -52.73 -62.57 49.90
C GLU A 1050 -53.12 -63.18 51.27
N LYS A 1051 -54.31 -62.85 51.80
CA LYS A 1051 -54.76 -63.27 53.14
C LYS A 1051 -55.30 -64.70 53.24
N LEU A 1052 -55.42 -65.43 52.13
CA LEU A 1052 -56.03 -66.77 52.09
C LEU A 1052 -55.05 -67.94 51.90
N LEU A 1053 -53.75 -67.67 51.69
CA LEU A 1053 -52.74 -68.72 51.45
C LEU A 1053 -52.21 -69.42 52.72
N SER A 1054 -52.75 -69.11 53.91
CA SER A 1054 -52.27 -69.63 55.20
C SER A 1054 -53.20 -70.63 55.90
N GLU A 1055 -54.37 -70.93 55.35
CA GLU A 1055 -55.19 -72.04 55.85
C GLU A 1055 -54.79 -73.34 55.14
N THR A 1056 -54.05 -74.17 55.86
CA THR A 1056 -53.53 -75.46 55.38
C THR A 1056 -54.67 -76.43 55.13
N SER A 1057 -55.24 -76.41 53.92
CA SER A 1057 -56.20 -77.42 53.48
C SER A 1057 -55.49 -78.77 53.37
N GLN A 1058 -55.65 -79.58 54.42
CA GLN A 1058 -55.10 -80.93 54.50
C GLN A 1058 -56.01 -81.89 53.72
N TYR A 1059 -55.44 -82.65 52.78
CA TYR A 1059 -56.19 -83.58 51.96
C TYR A 1059 -55.79 -85.04 52.27
N PRO A 1060 -56.75 -85.94 52.50
CA PRO A 1060 -56.45 -87.34 52.80
C PRO A 1060 -55.89 -88.10 51.59
N VAL A 1061 -54.94 -89.00 51.85
CA VAL A 1061 -54.42 -89.97 50.87
C VAL A 1061 -55.56 -90.75 50.22
N GLY A 1062 -55.50 -90.91 48.89
CA GLY A 1062 -56.49 -91.63 48.10
C GLY A 1062 -57.68 -90.79 47.61
N GLN A 1063 -57.89 -89.57 48.13
CA GLN A 1063 -58.89 -88.67 47.57
C GLN A 1063 -58.44 -88.09 46.22
N GLN A 1064 -59.37 -87.95 45.28
CA GLN A 1064 -59.16 -87.24 44.02
C GLN A 1064 -59.35 -85.73 44.24
N LEU A 1065 -58.28 -84.96 44.05
CA LEU A 1065 -58.29 -83.51 44.07
C LEU A 1065 -58.50 -82.97 42.65
N LYS A 1066 -59.58 -82.23 42.44
CA LYS A 1066 -59.95 -81.63 41.15
C LYS A 1066 -59.32 -80.25 41.04
N LEU A 1067 -58.23 -80.12 40.27
CA LEU A 1067 -57.60 -78.84 39.94
C LEU A 1067 -58.30 -78.23 38.72
N GLN A 1068 -58.75 -76.99 38.87
CA GLN A 1068 -59.27 -76.14 37.80
C GLN A 1068 -58.41 -74.89 37.71
N ILE A 1069 -57.83 -74.64 36.53
CA ILE A 1069 -56.86 -73.57 36.30
C ILE A 1069 -57.34 -72.71 35.13
N TRP A 1070 -57.42 -71.41 35.36
CA TRP A 1070 -57.60 -70.41 34.32
C TRP A 1070 -56.34 -69.54 34.19
N VAL A 1071 -55.87 -69.39 32.97
CA VAL A 1071 -54.71 -68.57 32.60
C VAL A 1071 -55.23 -67.45 31.71
N HIS A 1072 -55.32 -66.24 32.25
CA HIS A 1072 -55.91 -65.08 31.57
C HIS A 1072 -54.84 -64.25 30.87
N ASN A 1073 -55.05 -63.95 29.59
CA ASN A 1073 -54.12 -63.14 28.80
C ASN A 1073 -54.40 -61.64 28.96
N SER A 1074 -53.64 -60.97 29.82
CA SER A 1074 -53.78 -59.53 30.04
C SER A 1074 -53.26 -58.70 28.86
N LEU A 1075 -52.42 -59.25 27.97
CA LEU A 1075 -51.85 -58.51 26.85
C LEU A 1075 -52.93 -58.01 25.86
N MET A 1076 -52.58 -56.92 25.18
CA MET A 1076 -53.36 -56.35 24.09
C MET A 1076 -53.22 -57.18 22.78
N SER A 1077 -52.21 -58.04 22.72
CA SER A 1077 -51.94 -59.01 21.65
C SER A 1077 -52.34 -60.45 22.03
N PRO A 1078 -52.70 -61.31 21.06
CA PRO A 1078 -52.95 -62.73 21.33
C PRO A 1078 -51.64 -63.47 21.62
N LEU A 1079 -51.69 -64.43 22.55
CA LEU A 1079 -50.61 -65.38 22.81
C LEU A 1079 -50.75 -66.58 21.86
N ASP A 1080 -49.83 -66.74 20.94
CA ASP A 1080 -49.80 -67.86 19.98
C ASP A 1080 -48.99 -69.06 20.55
N ASP A 1081 -49.48 -70.28 20.31
CA ASP A 1081 -48.92 -71.57 20.74
C ASP A 1081 -48.52 -71.64 22.22
N VAL A 1082 -49.54 -71.54 23.08
CA VAL A 1082 -49.45 -71.57 24.53
C VAL A 1082 -49.50 -73.01 25.05
N THR A 1083 -48.48 -73.39 25.82
CA THR A 1083 -48.38 -74.68 26.49
C THR A 1083 -48.44 -74.48 28.00
N LEU A 1084 -49.49 -74.99 28.66
CA LEU A 1084 -49.60 -75.04 30.11
C LEU A 1084 -49.12 -76.42 30.60
N GLU A 1085 -48.21 -76.44 31.55
CA GLU A 1085 -47.60 -77.63 32.14
C GLU A 1085 -47.70 -77.61 33.67
N LEU A 1086 -48.20 -78.71 34.24
CA LEU A 1086 -48.42 -78.92 35.67
C LEU A 1086 -47.33 -79.85 36.21
N ASN A 1087 -46.33 -79.28 36.87
CA ASN A 1087 -45.20 -80.03 37.39
C ASN A 1087 -45.31 -80.19 38.92
N PHE A 1088 -45.73 -81.38 39.35
CA PHE A 1088 -45.77 -81.76 40.77
C PHE A 1088 -44.39 -82.22 41.25
N TYR A 1089 -43.97 -81.75 42.42
CA TYR A 1089 -42.80 -82.24 43.12
C TYR A 1089 -43.08 -82.34 44.62
N GLN A 1090 -42.42 -83.27 45.30
CA GLN A 1090 -42.47 -83.39 46.75
C GLN A 1090 -41.31 -82.63 47.37
N ASP A 1091 -41.57 -81.86 48.43
CA ASP A 1091 -40.56 -81.13 49.19
C ASP A 1091 -40.31 -81.84 50.53
N TYR A 1092 -39.05 -82.04 50.89
CA TYR A 1092 -38.66 -82.68 52.15
C TYR A 1092 -38.12 -81.68 53.19
N HIS A 1093 -38.22 -80.37 52.96
CA HIS A 1093 -37.78 -79.28 53.85
C HIS A 1093 -36.29 -79.25 54.22
N ASN A 1094 -35.48 -80.09 53.58
CA ASN A 1094 -34.04 -80.22 53.78
C ASN A 1094 -33.24 -79.71 52.55
N GLY A 1095 -33.89 -79.01 51.63
CA GLY A 1095 -33.31 -78.57 50.36
C GLY A 1095 -33.30 -79.61 49.24
N THR A 1096 -33.75 -80.85 49.48
CA THR A 1096 -33.95 -81.86 48.43
C THR A 1096 -35.42 -81.96 48.02
N THR A 1097 -35.66 -81.95 46.72
CA THR A 1097 -37.00 -82.09 46.11
C THR A 1097 -37.04 -83.36 45.26
N ASN A 1098 -38.18 -84.06 45.27
CA ASN A 1098 -38.40 -85.23 44.43
C ASN A 1098 -39.45 -84.94 43.34
N SER A 1099 -39.01 -84.96 42.07
CA SER A 1099 -39.89 -84.82 40.89
C SER A 1099 -40.34 -86.16 40.29
N GLN A 1100 -39.76 -87.29 40.69
CA GLN A 1100 -40.13 -88.61 40.18
C GLN A 1100 -41.25 -89.22 41.03
N LEU A 1101 -42.50 -88.83 40.73
CA LEU A 1101 -43.68 -89.17 41.52
C LEU A 1101 -44.57 -90.28 40.92
N GLY A 1102 -44.11 -90.99 39.88
CA GLY A 1102 -44.93 -91.98 39.14
C GLY A 1102 -45.49 -93.16 39.94
N ASN A 1103 -44.90 -93.48 41.10
CA ASN A 1103 -45.43 -94.48 42.04
C ASN A 1103 -46.15 -93.85 43.25
N ARG A 1104 -46.23 -92.51 43.34
CA ARG A 1104 -46.74 -91.77 44.51
C ARG A 1104 -47.96 -90.90 44.22
N LEU A 1105 -48.18 -90.51 42.98
CA LEU A 1105 -49.42 -89.88 42.53
C LEU A 1105 -49.88 -90.50 41.21
N ALA A 1106 -51.19 -90.46 40.97
CA ALA A 1106 -51.79 -90.66 39.65
C ALA A 1106 -52.55 -89.41 39.25
N THR A 1107 -52.47 -89.05 37.97
CA THR A 1107 -53.24 -87.97 37.37
C THR A 1107 -54.33 -88.53 36.48
N THR A 1108 -55.48 -87.86 36.49
CA THR A 1108 -56.68 -88.18 35.72
C THR A 1108 -56.94 -86.98 34.80
N GLY A 1109 -56.57 -87.15 33.53
CA GLY A 1109 -56.41 -86.05 32.57
C GLY A 1109 -54.94 -85.86 32.16
N SER A 1110 -54.68 -84.90 31.29
CA SER A 1110 -53.31 -84.55 30.88
C SER A 1110 -52.72 -83.52 31.84
N THR A 1111 -51.48 -83.71 32.29
CA THR A 1111 -50.73 -82.66 33.03
C THR A 1111 -50.16 -81.57 32.13
N LYS A 1112 -50.35 -81.69 30.81
CA LYS A 1112 -49.89 -80.74 29.81
C LYS A 1112 -50.99 -80.44 28.80
N THR A 1113 -51.32 -79.18 28.61
CA THR A 1113 -52.25 -78.73 27.56
C THR A 1113 -51.58 -77.75 26.61
N HIS A 1114 -51.98 -77.81 25.35
CA HIS A 1114 -51.47 -76.94 24.29
C HIS A 1114 -52.66 -76.28 23.58
N THR A 1115 -52.64 -74.95 23.49
CA THR A 1115 -53.65 -74.14 22.83
C THR A 1115 -52.96 -73.25 21.82
N THR A 1116 -53.34 -73.36 20.55
CA THR A 1116 -52.67 -72.64 19.44
C THR A 1116 -52.78 -71.12 19.52
N ARG A 1117 -53.80 -70.60 20.22
CA ARG A 1117 -53.98 -69.16 20.44
C ARG A 1117 -54.87 -68.88 21.66
N VAL A 1118 -54.43 -67.97 22.53
CA VAL A 1118 -55.27 -67.33 23.56
C VAL A 1118 -55.42 -65.86 23.17
N ASN A 1119 -56.65 -65.41 22.91
CA ASN A 1119 -56.87 -64.04 22.44
C ASN A 1119 -56.61 -62.99 23.53
N LYS A 1120 -56.59 -61.71 23.14
CA LYS A 1120 -56.57 -60.57 24.06
C LYS A 1120 -57.71 -60.69 25.08
N HIS A 1121 -57.37 -60.65 26.38
CA HIS A 1121 -58.31 -60.70 27.51
C HIS A 1121 -59.18 -61.97 27.54
N ASP A 1122 -58.72 -63.01 26.84
CA ASP A 1122 -59.31 -64.35 26.81
C ASP A 1122 -58.59 -65.25 27.82
N ARG A 1123 -59.18 -66.40 28.15
CA ARG A 1123 -58.67 -67.29 29.20
C ARG A 1123 -58.55 -68.73 28.74
N LEU A 1124 -57.38 -69.31 28.95
CA LEU A 1124 -57.14 -70.74 28.78
C LEU A 1124 -57.63 -71.47 30.04
N TYR A 1125 -58.56 -72.41 29.87
CA TYR A 1125 -59.06 -73.28 30.94
C TYR A 1125 -58.41 -74.65 30.85
N HIS A 1126 -58.00 -75.19 32.00
CA HIS A 1126 -57.53 -76.56 32.12
C HIS A 1126 -58.02 -77.21 33.41
N GLU A 1127 -58.46 -78.47 33.30
CA GLU A 1127 -58.95 -79.29 34.41
C GLU A 1127 -58.15 -80.60 34.46
N CYS A 1128 -57.68 -80.97 35.66
CA CYS A 1128 -56.96 -82.21 35.92
C CYS A 1128 -57.28 -82.71 37.33
N GLY A 1129 -57.64 -83.98 37.48
CA GLY A 1129 -57.80 -84.60 38.79
C GLY A 1129 -56.52 -85.30 39.23
N VAL A 1130 -56.11 -85.17 40.50
CA VAL A 1130 -54.88 -85.79 41.02
C VAL A 1130 -55.19 -86.59 42.28
N ILE A 1131 -54.71 -87.83 42.33
CA ILE A 1131 -54.82 -88.72 43.48
C ILE A 1131 -53.42 -88.96 44.03
N PHE A 1132 -53.22 -88.71 45.32
CA PHE A 1132 -51.96 -88.98 46.03
C PHE A 1132 -52.06 -90.30 46.79
N PHE A 1133 -51.06 -91.16 46.64
CA PHE A 1133 -50.98 -92.49 47.28
C PHE A 1133 -50.14 -92.51 48.57
N TYR A 1134 -49.42 -91.43 48.86
CA TYR A 1134 -48.57 -91.30 50.06
C TYR A 1134 -48.67 -89.90 50.66
N PRO A 1135 -48.63 -89.77 51.99
CA PRO A 1135 -48.65 -88.48 52.68
C PRO A 1135 -47.36 -87.69 52.45
N GLY A 1136 -47.44 -86.38 52.71
CA GLY A 1136 -46.33 -85.44 52.67
C GLY A 1136 -46.71 -84.11 51.99
N GLN A 1137 -45.79 -83.16 52.04
CA GLN A 1137 -45.95 -81.86 51.40
C GLN A 1137 -45.55 -81.94 49.92
N TYR A 1138 -46.52 -81.74 49.04
CA TYR A 1138 -46.32 -81.61 47.61
C TYR A 1138 -46.47 -80.15 47.18
N LYS A 1139 -45.80 -79.77 46.10
CA LYS A 1139 -45.88 -78.45 45.50
C LYS A 1139 -46.17 -78.60 44.01
N LEU A 1140 -47.07 -77.75 43.52
CA LEU A 1140 -47.46 -77.67 42.12
C LEU A 1140 -46.84 -76.41 41.52
N ASN A 1141 -45.88 -76.62 40.61
CA ASN A 1141 -45.34 -75.58 39.77
C ASN A 1141 -46.17 -75.50 38.48
N LEU A 1142 -46.91 -74.40 38.30
CA LEU A 1142 -47.59 -74.11 37.05
C LEU A 1142 -46.65 -73.34 36.13
N GLN A 1143 -46.43 -73.87 34.93
CA GLN A 1143 -45.60 -73.25 33.92
C GLN A 1143 -46.41 -73.03 32.63
N CYS A 1144 -46.50 -71.78 32.19
CA CYS A 1144 -47.08 -71.40 30.91
C CYS A 1144 -45.92 -71.01 29.96
N GLN A 1145 -45.82 -71.65 28.80
CA GLN A 1145 -44.73 -71.46 27.85
C GLN A 1145 -45.26 -71.22 26.43
N THR A 1146 -44.67 -70.27 25.71
CA THR A 1146 -44.93 -70.06 24.27
C THR A 1146 -43.79 -70.58 23.39
N LEU A 1147 -44.08 -70.80 22.10
CA LEU A 1147 -43.09 -71.23 21.09
C LEU A 1147 -41.89 -70.26 20.95
N LYS A 1148 -42.06 -68.99 21.35
CA LYS A 1148 -40.98 -67.97 21.43
C LYS A 1148 -40.10 -68.07 22.68
N GLN A 1149 -40.17 -69.16 23.45
CA GLN A 1149 -39.43 -69.43 24.68
C GLN A 1149 -39.71 -68.50 25.87
N HIS A 1150 -40.75 -67.65 25.84
CA HIS A 1150 -41.22 -67.01 27.07
C HIS A 1150 -41.85 -68.06 27.99
N ILE A 1151 -41.41 -68.07 29.24
CA ILE A 1151 -41.83 -69.02 30.28
C ILE A 1151 -42.31 -68.22 31.49
N TRP A 1152 -43.61 -68.28 31.77
CA TRP A 1152 -44.23 -67.69 32.95
C TRP A 1152 -44.52 -68.78 33.97
N LYS A 1153 -44.29 -68.50 35.25
CA LYS A 1153 -44.50 -69.44 36.35
C LYS A 1153 -45.35 -68.79 37.44
N LEU A 1154 -46.16 -69.60 38.11
CA LEU A 1154 -46.80 -69.19 39.35
C LEU A 1154 -45.73 -69.07 40.45
N ILE A 1155 -45.64 -67.91 41.09
CA ILE A 1155 -44.70 -67.62 42.18
C ILE A 1155 -45.47 -66.94 43.31
N PRO A 1156 -45.47 -67.46 44.55
CA PRO A 1156 -44.89 -68.76 44.96
C PRO A 1156 -45.66 -69.96 44.36
N PRO A 1157 -45.03 -71.16 44.27
CA PRO A 1157 -45.71 -72.36 43.79
C PRO A 1157 -46.79 -72.83 44.78
N LEU A 1158 -47.88 -73.39 44.27
CA LEU A 1158 -49.02 -73.82 45.07
C LEU A 1158 -48.62 -75.00 45.97
N GLN A 1159 -48.86 -74.88 47.28
CA GLN A 1159 -48.58 -75.90 48.29
C GLN A 1159 -49.80 -76.80 48.52
N LEU A 1160 -49.58 -78.11 48.61
CA LEU A 1160 -50.59 -79.15 48.82
C LEU A 1160 -50.10 -80.11 49.92
N ASP A 1161 -50.75 -80.09 51.08
CA ASP A 1161 -50.37 -80.93 52.21
C ASP A 1161 -51.28 -82.16 52.30
N ILE A 1162 -50.69 -83.34 52.07
CA ILE A 1162 -51.40 -84.62 52.00
C ILE A 1162 -51.19 -85.41 53.29
N THR A 1163 -52.26 -85.78 53.99
CA THR A 1163 -52.24 -86.50 55.28
C THR A 1163 -52.75 -87.94 55.13
N ALA A 1164 -52.23 -88.87 55.93
CA ALA A 1164 -52.62 -90.28 55.90
C ALA A 1164 -53.62 -90.60 57.01
N GLU A 1165 -54.74 -89.88 56.98
CA GLU A 1165 -55.67 -89.60 58.11
C GLU A 1165 -55.00 -88.81 59.25
#